data_AF-A0A8C7N9M5-F1
#
_entry.id   AF-A0A8C7N9M5-F1
#
_cell.length_a   1.000
_cell.length_b   1.000
_cell.length_c   1.000
_cell.angle_alpha   90.00
_cell.angle_beta   90.00
_cell.angle_gamma   90.00
#
_symmetry.space_group_name_H-M   'P 1'
#
loop_
_entity.id
_entity.type
_entity.pdbx_description
1 polymer ?
#
loop_
_entity_poly.entity_id
_entity_poly.type
_entity_poly.pdbx_seq_one_letter_code
_entity_poly.pdbx_strand_id
1 'polypeptide(L)'
;MAGKVIPTLPNAGGGVILMDSELMDSLSFLDVLSASEFEGEQIDPAVALETETDFYKGTPPKWMNFYLADERANSDSSATPTREKKDIECIRRDGYEKLRELIKLQRQGSWSVNSIKLLHQPGSGGTTLAMQILWDLRKELRCAVLVDPSSDKKDMGKQVQKDPLSDTRIIAKQVVELFATGDPENQNTVLLLQDNEHLRDHLQDFLIREITEQKISAQFPVVIVLQCIRSTCIIDDEEDESRTEADLLLKSRLSDKEKTSFVSKDKLVQRHHRDEMGKFHGFNIMLNNFNEEYTRKTFCSEEGKEIIKYLQQNKVSRNTKLFAFLALVNSYVPGSYLLQSQCETFLSHQDPFGVNLSFEKRMQPFSDLIVTFSRHGGEDKRVRIAHPVLAHQCVQWLADAGIARSSATLDFLQYLTRQQIQPSLLLFFKDMLTKRETTSNGQEIFSRLILDIEKHEGIPECANVLKTASETFKHDPFYPQSLARFYYIKMSDFTRAEIWAEKAKERVPTNSFIADTLGQVHKNHLYKQVNGKTGEKSGTRDILFWAEKAIKAFKQEEELAERESVNHMEGDSPMKMYHTFNNRGIFGYLQVANIVYNSLTNLNPKWRKILTQEISAEHLSILSEDRKLMKYQTFITSLRVAVERKFYNFFESYLTYSEPRNWKDQTPYFQRDIVDCFCKYTSAPSSKEELPLKTLKEKMASTFPGLSTLNRNANLSKITELWKIINKENPDDVNTACNYILANILQTNGPVASPEPATLPQLRAILQKFMEKENSKLWTPEFYLLVLLLFWPEEAREGDVTNDIDLNKYVECMKQAFDNKYKKYLQSRELVPLFYLGKGAGLKRLVHKSSIDDICVDLKKRKSRTLNKTRGSAEIRDTCIQDHLLRVNGVVRVHKAFARMADKEIEICPQKQPSVWKDGNISFYLGFNISGPQAFDIKYTMPTVGSGGNVQKQRDDAIGSEGTRMEESKTLNRGKSYLDLY
;
A
#
# COMPACT_ATOMS: atom_id res chain seq x y z
N MET A 1 33.00 -34.23 -23.78
CA MET A 1 32.91 -32.89 -23.17
C MET A 1 31.66 -32.24 -23.75
N ALA A 2 30.54 -32.28 -23.04
CA ALA A 2 29.35 -31.53 -23.45
C ALA A 2 29.64 -30.04 -23.21
N GLY A 3 29.52 -29.22 -24.25
CA GLY A 3 29.70 -27.77 -24.14
C GLY A 3 28.65 -27.20 -23.18
N LYS A 4 29.08 -26.34 -22.26
CA LYS A 4 28.19 -25.65 -21.32
C LYS A 4 27.17 -24.85 -22.14
N VAL A 5 25.88 -25.22 -22.05
CA VAL A 5 24.80 -24.51 -22.75
C VAL A 5 24.76 -23.08 -22.22
N ILE A 6 24.79 -22.11 -23.13
CA ILE A 6 24.78 -20.69 -22.77
C ILE A 6 23.32 -20.31 -22.45
N PRO A 7 23.03 -19.70 -21.28
CA PRO A 7 21.68 -19.28 -20.92
C PRO A 7 21.08 -18.31 -21.95
N THR A 8 19.77 -18.41 -22.17
CA THR A 8 19.05 -17.60 -23.16
C THR A 8 17.86 -16.84 -22.56
N LEU A 9 17.51 -15.68 -23.15
CA LEU A 9 16.31 -14.90 -22.85
C LEU A 9 15.38 -14.84 -24.05
N PRO A 10 14.05 -14.88 -23.85
CA PRO A 10 13.09 -14.71 -24.94
C PRO A 10 12.97 -13.23 -25.34
N ASN A 11 12.82 -12.97 -26.64
CA ASN A 11 12.39 -11.68 -27.18
C ASN A 11 10.89 -11.69 -27.53
N ALA A 12 10.28 -10.51 -27.67
CA ALA A 12 8.85 -10.41 -27.96
C ALA A 12 8.44 -10.98 -29.33
N GLY A 13 9.39 -11.08 -30.28
CA GLY A 13 9.19 -11.67 -31.61
C GLY A 13 9.25 -13.21 -31.66
N GLY A 14 9.50 -13.88 -30.52
CA GLY A 14 9.60 -15.34 -30.43
C GLY A 14 11.00 -15.91 -30.67
N GLY A 15 12.01 -15.06 -30.85
CA GLY A 15 13.42 -15.43 -30.87
C GLY A 15 14.05 -15.46 -29.47
N VAL A 16 15.34 -15.81 -29.43
CA VAL A 16 16.12 -15.88 -28.18
C VAL A 16 17.42 -15.07 -28.28
N ILE A 17 17.88 -14.58 -27.14
CA ILE A 17 19.11 -13.79 -26.99
C ILE A 17 20.03 -14.53 -26.01
N LEU A 18 21.33 -14.57 -26.31
CA LEU A 18 22.32 -15.15 -25.41
C LEU A 18 22.57 -14.20 -24.22
N MET A 19 22.61 -14.75 -23.02
CA MET A 19 23.06 -14.01 -21.83
C MET A 19 24.57 -14.17 -21.69
N ASP A 20 25.27 -13.04 -21.75
CA ASP A 20 26.69 -13.01 -21.42
C ASP A 20 26.92 -12.96 -19.89
N SER A 21 28.17 -13.14 -19.49
CA SER A 21 28.56 -13.11 -18.07
C SER A 21 28.43 -11.72 -17.45
N GLU A 22 28.57 -10.65 -18.23
CA GLU A 22 28.52 -9.28 -17.73
C GLU A 22 27.10 -8.90 -17.28
N LEU A 23 26.10 -9.24 -18.09
CA LEU A 23 24.69 -9.10 -17.73
C LEU A 23 24.33 -9.96 -16.52
N MET A 24 24.85 -11.20 -16.44
CA MET A 24 24.59 -12.05 -15.28
C MET A 24 25.16 -11.45 -13.99
N ASP A 25 26.35 -10.86 -14.06
CA ASP A 25 26.98 -10.21 -12.92
C ASP A 25 26.27 -8.88 -12.54
N SER A 26 25.64 -8.19 -13.50
CA SER A 26 24.92 -6.92 -13.25
C SER A 26 23.58 -7.12 -12.53
N LEU A 27 22.92 -8.27 -12.73
CA LEU A 27 21.58 -8.60 -12.22
C LEU A 27 21.59 -9.27 -10.82
N SER A 28 22.47 -8.84 -9.93
CA SER A 28 22.73 -9.49 -8.63
C SER A 28 21.52 -9.67 -7.68
N PHE A 29 20.45 -8.87 -7.82
CA PHE A 29 19.24 -9.00 -7.01
C PHE A 29 18.11 -9.77 -7.71
N LEU A 30 18.36 -10.30 -8.91
CA LEU A 30 17.39 -11.05 -9.71
C LEU A 30 17.91 -12.46 -9.99
N ASP A 31 17.17 -13.46 -9.53
CA ASP A 31 17.35 -14.85 -9.97
C ASP A 31 16.60 -15.01 -11.30
N VAL A 32 17.31 -14.77 -12.40
CA VAL A 32 16.77 -14.77 -13.77
C VAL A 32 16.61 -16.22 -14.24
N LEU A 33 15.39 -16.60 -14.60
CA LEU A 33 15.08 -17.91 -15.16
C LEU A 33 15.29 -17.89 -16.67
N SER A 34 16.27 -18.65 -17.16
CA SER A 34 16.58 -18.70 -18.59
C SER A 34 15.54 -19.51 -19.38
N ALA A 35 15.36 -19.18 -20.66
CA ALA A 35 14.45 -19.91 -21.54
C ALA A 35 14.93 -21.36 -21.78
N SER A 36 16.25 -21.55 -21.79
CA SER A 36 16.97 -22.81 -21.98
C SER A 36 17.37 -23.48 -20.66
N GLU A 37 16.74 -23.13 -19.53
CA GLU A 37 17.11 -23.67 -18.21
C GLU A 37 17.06 -25.20 -18.20
N PHE A 38 18.17 -25.84 -17.79
CA PHE A 38 18.43 -27.29 -17.81
C PHE A 38 18.44 -27.98 -19.19
N GLU A 39 18.25 -27.26 -20.30
CA GLU A 39 18.25 -27.88 -21.63
C GLU A 39 19.63 -28.45 -21.97
N GLY A 40 19.68 -29.75 -22.27
CA GLY A 40 20.94 -30.44 -22.59
C GLY A 40 21.81 -30.80 -21.38
N GLU A 41 21.36 -30.52 -20.15
CA GLU A 41 22.06 -30.92 -18.93
C GLU A 41 21.78 -32.39 -18.57
N GLN A 42 22.83 -33.11 -18.14
CA GLN A 42 22.69 -34.46 -17.58
C GLN A 42 22.66 -34.37 -16.07
N ILE A 43 21.51 -34.72 -15.49
CA ILE A 43 21.26 -34.61 -14.05
C ILE A 43 21.50 -35.97 -13.41
N ASP A 44 22.32 -36.00 -12.36
CA ASP A 44 22.54 -37.21 -11.58
C ASP A 44 21.21 -37.71 -10.99
N PRO A 45 20.82 -38.99 -11.24
CA PRO A 45 19.61 -39.57 -10.66
C PRO A 45 19.50 -39.44 -9.13
N ALA A 46 20.63 -39.47 -8.41
CA ALA A 46 20.65 -39.29 -6.96
C ALA A 46 20.27 -37.86 -6.56
N VAL A 47 20.78 -36.86 -7.27
CA VAL A 47 20.45 -35.43 -7.05
C VAL A 47 18.99 -35.16 -7.41
N ALA A 48 18.49 -35.78 -8.49
CA ALA A 48 17.09 -35.67 -8.88
C ALA A 48 16.15 -36.26 -7.80
N LEU A 49 16.50 -37.44 -7.27
CA LEU A 49 15.75 -38.09 -6.20
C LEU A 49 15.75 -37.26 -4.93
N GLU A 50 16.92 -36.79 -4.48
CA GLU A 50 17.07 -35.94 -3.30
C GLU A 50 16.27 -34.64 -3.43
N THR A 51 16.32 -33.99 -4.60
CA THR A 51 15.58 -32.75 -4.87
C THR A 51 14.07 -32.94 -4.81
N GLU A 52 13.57 -34.09 -5.24
CA GLU A 52 12.16 -34.45 -5.14
C GLU A 52 11.75 -34.77 -3.69
N THR A 53 12.55 -35.56 -2.98
CA THR A 53 12.37 -35.90 -1.57
C THR A 53 12.30 -34.65 -0.69
N ASP A 54 13.23 -33.71 -0.87
CA ASP A 54 13.29 -32.44 -0.14
C ASP A 54 12.01 -31.62 -0.35
N PHE A 55 11.55 -31.53 -1.60
CA PHE A 55 10.32 -30.82 -1.94
C PHE A 55 9.10 -31.41 -1.25
N TYR A 56 8.95 -32.74 -1.20
CA TYR A 56 7.84 -33.40 -0.51
C TYR A 56 7.93 -33.33 1.03
N LYS A 57 9.14 -33.31 1.59
CA LYS A 57 9.38 -33.00 3.02
C LYS A 57 8.91 -31.59 3.36
N GLY A 58 8.95 -30.66 2.39
CA GLY A 58 8.38 -29.33 2.50
C GLY A 58 9.41 -28.22 2.38
N THR A 59 10.58 -28.46 1.77
CA THR A 59 11.51 -27.39 1.40
C THR A 59 10.87 -26.46 0.35
N PRO A 60 11.31 -25.20 0.22
CA PRO A 60 10.87 -24.35 -0.89
C PRO A 60 11.14 -25.01 -2.26
N PRO A 61 10.29 -24.76 -3.27
CA PRO A 61 10.48 -25.29 -4.62
C PRO A 61 11.77 -24.75 -5.26
N LYS A 62 12.46 -25.60 -6.03
CA LYS A 62 13.59 -25.22 -6.90
C LYS A 62 13.16 -25.35 -8.36
N TRP A 63 13.82 -24.64 -9.28
CA TRP A 63 13.55 -24.77 -10.73
C TRP A 63 13.66 -26.22 -11.22
N MET A 64 14.62 -26.95 -10.67
CA MET A 64 14.80 -28.39 -10.88
C MET A 64 13.54 -29.22 -10.64
N ASN A 65 12.72 -28.88 -9.63
CA ASN A 65 11.49 -29.62 -9.35
C ASN A 65 10.49 -29.53 -10.51
N PHE A 66 10.46 -28.41 -11.22
CA PHE A 66 9.59 -28.23 -12.38
C PHE A 66 10.17 -28.93 -13.62
N TYR A 67 11.48 -28.82 -13.84
CA TYR A 67 12.17 -29.54 -14.91
C TYR A 67 11.96 -31.06 -14.82
N LEU A 68 12.19 -31.65 -13.64
CA LEU A 68 12.01 -33.09 -13.42
C LEU A 68 10.56 -33.55 -13.63
N ALA A 69 9.59 -32.68 -13.37
CA ALA A 69 8.19 -32.98 -13.64
C ALA A 69 7.89 -33.02 -15.14
N ASP A 70 8.46 -32.08 -15.92
CA ASP A 70 8.31 -32.03 -17.39
C ASP A 70 9.01 -33.20 -18.07
N GLU A 71 10.25 -33.53 -17.67
CA GLU A 71 11.02 -34.64 -18.25
C GLU A 71 10.31 -35.99 -18.09
N ARG A 72 9.70 -36.25 -16.93
CA ARG A 72 8.93 -37.47 -16.68
C ARG A 72 7.64 -37.50 -17.52
N ALA A 73 7.00 -36.36 -17.72
CA ALA A 73 5.83 -36.27 -18.60
C ALA A 73 6.19 -36.56 -20.07
N ASN A 74 7.40 -36.18 -20.52
CA ASN A 74 7.88 -36.35 -21.89
C ASN A 74 8.47 -37.76 -22.17
N SER A 75 9.13 -38.38 -21.19
CA SER A 75 9.80 -39.69 -21.33
C SER A 75 8.85 -40.89 -21.37
N ASP A 76 7.63 -40.78 -20.83
CA ASP A 76 6.57 -41.81 -20.93
C ASP A 76 5.78 -41.76 -22.27
N SER A 77 6.41 -41.29 -23.35
CA SER A 77 5.83 -41.12 -24.68
C SER A 77 5.66 -42.42 -25.47
N SER A 78 4.86 -43.35 -24.94
CA SER A 78 4.14 -44.30 -25.81
C SER A 78 2.95 -43.59 -26.48
N ALA A 79 2.69 -43.92 -27.75
CA ALA A 79 1.91 -43.15 -28.73
C ALA A 79 0.37 -43.04 -28.48
N THR A 80 -0.11 -43.33 -27.28
CA THR A 80 -1.51 -43.15 -26.89
C THR A 80 -1.62 -42.35 -25.59
N PRO A 81 -2.39 -41.25 -25.54
CA PRO A 81 -2.61 -40.53 -24.29
C PRO A 81 -3.59 -41.32 -23.40
N THR A 82 -3.06 -42.17 -22.53
CA THR A 82 -3.83 -42.79 -21.44
C THR A 82 -4.06 -41.77 -20.32
N ARG A 83 -5.10 -42.00 -19.48
CA ARG A 83 -5.41 -41.17 -18.31
C ARG A 83 -4.20 -40.94 -17.38
N GLU A 84 -3.24 -41.88 -17.37
CA GLU A 84 -1.99 -41.81 -16.58
C GLU A 84 -1.06 -40.65 -16.98
N LYS A 85 -1.13 -40.13 -18.22
CA LYS A 85 -0.29 -38.98 -18.64
C LYS A 85 -0.57 -37.70 -17.86
N LYS A 86 -1.77 -37.55 -17.28
CA LYS A 86 -2.15 -36.40 -16.45
C LYS A 86 -1.59 -36.48 -15.02
N ASP A 87 -1.07 -37.63 -14.60
CA ASP A 87 -0.72 -37.90 -13.20
C ASP A 87 0.76 -37.61 -12.86
N ILE A 88 1.58 -37.25 -13.87
CA ILE A 88 3.03 -37.06 -13.75
C ILE A 88 3.44 -35.60 -13.55
N GLU A 89 2.60 -34.64 -13.97
CA GLU A 89 2.87 -33.20 -13.86
C GLU A 89 3.03 -32.72 -12.41
N CYS A 90 3.68 -31.56 -12.23
CA CYS A 90 3.62 -30.82 -10.97
C CYS A 90 2.17 -30.36 -10.74
N ILE A 91 1.62 -30.62 -9.54
CA ILE A 91 0.20 -30.39 -9.26
C ILE A 91 -0.12 -28.89 -9.42
N ARG A 92 -0.90 -28.56 -10.45
CA ARG A 92 -1.44 -27.22 -10.66
C ARG A 92 -2.55 -26.93 -9.67
N ARG A 93 -2.35 -25.92 -8.83
CA ARG A 93 -3.41 -25.40 -7.94
C ARG A 93 -4.47 -24.66 -8.77
N ASP A 94 -5.71 -24.58 -8.28
CA ASP A 94 -6.86 -23.99 -8.98
C ASP A 94 -6.66 -22.54 -9.46
N GLY A 95 -5.76 -21.79 -8.81
CA GLY A 95 -5.41 -20.42 -9.22
C GLY A 95 -4.60 -20.34 -10.52
N TYR A 96 -4.08 -21.44 -11.05
CA TYR A 96 -3.14 -21.46 -12.18
C TYR A 96 -3.69 -20.84 -13.46
N GLU A 97 -4.82 -21.34 -13.97
CA GLU A 97 -5.36 -20.87 -15.26
C GLU A 97 -5.74 -19.40 -15.19
N LYS A 98 -6.43 -19.00 -14.10
CA LYS A 98 -6.81 -17.60 -13.86
C LYS A 98 -5.58 -16.71 -13.75
N LEU A 99 -4.52 -17.14 -13.08
CA LEU A 99 -3.28 -16.36 -12.98
C LEU A 99 -2.61 -16.18 -14.35
N ARG A 100 -2.59 -17.24 -15.18
CA ARG A 100 -2.07 -17.18 -16.54
C ARG A 100 -2.88 -16.23 -17.43
N GLU A 101 -4.20 -16.27 -17.34
CA GLU A 101 -5.11 -15.34 -18.04
C GLU A 101 -4.89 -13.89 -17.60
N LEU A 102 -4.77 -13.65 -16.30
CA LEU A 102 -4.48 -12.32 -15.76
C LEU A 102 -3.15 -11.79 -16.28
N ILE A 103 -2.08 -12.60 -16.32
CA ILE A 103 -0.78 -12.18 -16.88
C ILE A 103 -0.90 -11.80 -18.36
N LYS A 104 -1.64 -12.58 -19.16
CA LYS A 104 -1.89 -12.26 -20.57
C LYS A 104 -2.66 -10.94 -20.72
N LEU A 105 -3.68 -10.72 -19.88
CA LEU A 105 -4.44 -9.47 -19.86
C LEU A 105 -3.56 -8.28 -19.47
N GLN A 106 -2.74 -8.43 -18.43
CA GLN A 106 -1.82 -7.37 -17.97
C GLN A 106 -0.74 -7.06 -19.00
N ARG A 107 -0.29 -8.03 -19.80
CA ARG A 107 0.64 -7.80 -20.93
C ARG A 107 0.02 -6.94 -22.03
N GLN A 108 -1.30 -6.93 -22.15
CA GLN A 108 -2.04 -6.07 -23.08
C GLN A 108 -2.55 -4.78 -22.40
N GLY A 109 -2.19 -4.57 -21.14
CA GLY A 109 -2.67 -3.48 -20.31
C GLY A 109 -2.16 -2.10 -20.73
N SER A 110 -2.83 -1.07 -20.23
CA SER A 110 -2.52 0.33 -20.53
C SER A 110 -1.38 0.93 -19.69
N TRP A 111 -0.70 0.15 -18.85
CA TRP A 111 0.31 0.62 -17.90
C TRP A 111 1.68 -0.02 -18.11
N SER A 112 2.77 0.73 -17.89
CA SER A 112 4.15 0.20 -17.96
C SER A 112 4.49 -0.79 -16.86
N VAL A 113 3.98 -0.56 -15.65
CA VAL A 113 4.17 -1.39 -14.47
C VAL A 113 2.80 -1.91 -14.06
N ASN A 114 2.59 -3.21 -14.20
CA ASN A 114 1.38 -3.90 -13.73
C ASN A 114 1.71 -4.77 -12.52
N SER A 115 0.71 -5.05 -11.70
CA SER A 115 0.88 -5.95 -10.56
C SER A 115 -0.31 -6.87 -10.40
N ILE A 116 -0.01 -8.13 -10.07
CA ILE A 116 -0.99 -9.16 -9.75
C ILE A 116 -0.71 -9.62 -8.33
N LYS A 117 -1.72 -9.59 -7.46
CA LYS A 117 -1.59 -10.05 -6.08
C LYS A 117 -2.08 -11.47 -5.95
N LEU A 118 -1.18 -12.38 -5.62
CA LEU A 118 -1.51 -13.74 -5.18
C LEU A 118 -1.55 -13.75 -3.65
N LEU A 119 -2.74 -13.55 -3.10
CA LEU A 119 -3.02 -13.66 -1.67
C LEU A 119 -3.15 -15.13 -1.32
N HIS A 120 -2.34 -15.63 -0.39
CA HIS A 120 -2.40 -17.05 -0.03
C HIS A 120 -2.18 -17.33 1.45
N GLN A 121 -2.79 -18.40 1.94
CA GLN A 121 -2.52 -18.86 3.30
C GLN A 121 -1.11 -19.48 3.36
N PRO A 122 -0.33 -19.27 4.44
CA PRO A 122 0.97 -19.92 4.58
C PRO A 122 0.87 -21.44 4.48
N GLY A 123 1.77 -22.06 3.71
CA GLY A 123 1.77 -23.51 3.48
C GLY A 123 0.80 -24.00 2.40
N SER A 124 -0.07 -23.13 1.86
CA SER A 124 -1.01 -23.52 0.79
C SER A 124 -0.36 -23.75 -0.59
N GLY A 125 0.95 -23.56 -0.75
CA GLY A 125 1.63 -23.73 -2.05
C GLY A 125 1.58 -22.50 -2.98
N GLY A 126 1.34 -21.30 -2.44
CA GLY A 126 1.34 -20.05 -3.21
C GLY A 126 2.64 -19.78 -3.98
N THR A 127 3.80 -19.89 -3.32
CA THR A 127 5.11 -19.76 -3.97
C THR A 127 5.29 -20.80 -5.08
N THR A 128 4.89 -22.06 -4.85
CA THR A 128 4.96 -23.14 -5.86
C THR A 128 4.12 -22.81 -7.08
N LEU A 129 2.89 -22.33 -6.88
CA LEU A 129 2.01 -21.90 -7.96
C LEU A 129 2.63 -20.74 -8.76
N ALA A 130 3.18 -19.74 -8.08
CA ALA A 130 3.82 -18.60 -8.73
C ALA A 130 5.06 -19.01 -9.54
N MET A 131 5.94 -19.82 -8.98
CA MET A 131 7.12 -20.33 -9.69
C MET A 131 6.73 -21.26 -10.85
N GLN A 132 5.67 -22.06 -10.73
CA GLN A 132 5.17 -22.87 -11.83
C GLN A 132 4.74 -22.01 -13.03
N ILE A 133 4.11 -20.87 -12.78
CA ILE A 133 3.73 -19.92 -13.83
C ILE A 133 4.97 -19.30 -14.50
N LEU A 134 5.98 -18.90 -13.71
CA LEU A 134 7.25 -18.40 -14.26
C LEU A 134 7.94 -19.46 -15.12
N TRP A 135 7.97 -20.71 -14.65
CA TRP A 135 8.53 -21.85 -15.37
C TRP A 135 7.84 -22.05 -16.72
N ASP A 136 6.51 -22.09 -16.74
CA ASP A 136 5.73 -22.32 -17.95
C ASP A 136 5.80 -21.13 -18.94
N LEU A 137 5.99 -19.91 -18.45
CA LEU A 137 6.07 -18.69 -19.28
C LEU A 137 7.50 -18.25 -19.64
N ARG A 138 8.55 -18.94 -19.18
CA ARG A 138 9.96 -18.55 -19.39
C ARG A 138 10.40 -18.44 -20.85
N LYS A 139 9.68 -19.10 -21.76
CA LYS A 139 9.91 -19.03 -23.22
C LYS A 139 9.07 -17.93 -23.89
N GLU A 140 8.07 -17.39 -23.21
CA GLU A 140 7.19 -16.32 -23.69
C GLU A 140 7.58 -14.93 -23.14
N LEU A 141 8.08 -14.89 -21.90
CA LEU A 141 8.38 -13.68 -21.11
C LEU A 141 9.75 -13.81 -20.42
N ARG A 142 10.38 -12.69 -20.09
CA ARG A 142 11.61 -12.68 -19.28
C ARG A 142 11.23 -12.87 -17.80
N CYS A 143 11.49 -14.05 -17.25
CA CYS A 143 11.07 -14.41 -15.89
C CYS A 143 12.20 -14.21 -14.88
N ALA A 144 11.90 -13.61 -13.73
CA ALA A 144 12.89 -13.46 -12.65
C ALA A 144 12.23 -13.52 -11.26
N VAL A 145 12.99 -13.98 -10.26
CA VAL A 145 12.59 -13.98 -8.85
C VAL A 145 13.45 -12.98 -8.08
N LEU A 146 12.82 -12.16 -7.25
CA LEU A 146 13.54 -11.18 -6.44
C LEU A 146 14.36 -11.87 -5.34
N VAL A 147 15.68 -11.62 -5.34
CA VAL A 147 16.62 -12.09 -4.32
C VAL A 147 16.74 -11.02 -3.22
N ASP A 148 16.83 -11.46 -1.96
CA ASP A 148 16.90 -10.56 -0.82
C ASP A 148 18.32 -9.96 -0.70
N PRO A 149 18.49 -8.62 -0.79
CA PRO A 149 19.79 -7.97 -0.67
C PRO A 149 20.51 -8.24 0.65
N SER A 150 19.75 -8.53 1.72
CA SER A 150 20.29 -8.81 3.05
C SER A 150 20.92 -10.20 3.19
N SER A 151 20.85 -11.04 2.15
CA SER A 151 21.41 -12.39 2.15
C SER A 151 22.86 -12.49 1.66
N ASP A 152 23.44 -11.39 1.14
CA ASP A 152 24.83 -11.38 0.68
C ASP A 152 25.83 -11.11 1.81
N LYS A 153 26.70 -12.10 2.06
CA LYS A 153 27.73 -12.10 3.10
C LYS A 153 28.82 -11.02 2.94
N LYS A 154 28.95 -10.41 1.76
CA LYS A 154 30.10 -9.55 1.43
C LYS A 154 30.15 -8.21 2.18
N ASP A 155 29.06 -7.80 2.83
CA ASP A 155 28.96 -6.47 3.48
C ASP A 155 28.79 -6.51 5.02
N MET A 156 29.00 -7.67 5.65
CA MET A 156 28.76 -7.90 7.10
C MET A 156 29.73 -7.15 8.04
N GLY A 157 30.71 -6.41 7.51
CA GLY A 157 31.75 -5.72 8.27
C GLY A 157 31.43 -4.28 8.68
N LYS A 158 30.34 -3.68 8.21
CA LYS A 158 29.95 -2.31 8.56
C LYS A 158 28.54 -2.30 9.12
N GLN A 159 28.40 -2.07 10.43
CA GLN A 159 27.16 -1.56 11.04
C GLN A 159 26.90 -0.13 10.52
N VAL A 160 26.64 0.00 9.23
CA VAL A 160 26.02 1.18 8.66
C VAL A 160 24.56 0.78 8.48
N GLN A 161 23.65 1.59 9.00
CA GLN A 161 22.23 1.52 8.64
C GLN A 161 22.14 1.63 7.12
N LYS A 162 22.13 0.49 6.42
CA LYS A 162 21.97 0.46 4.96
C LYS A 162 20.54 0.92 4.69
N ASP A 163 20.39 1.97 3.90
CA ASP A 163 19.09 2.53 3.56
C ASP A 163 18.32 1.49 2.70
N PRO A 164 17.22 0.89 3.19
CA PRO A 164 16.44 -0.11 2.42
C PRO A 164 15.90 0.44 1.09
N LEU A 165 15.79 1.77 0.94
CA LEU A 165 15.39 2.40 -0.32
C LEU A 165 16.53 2.36 -1.36
N SER A 166 17.79 2.27 -0.94
CA SER A 166 18.94 2.18 -1.86
C SER A 166 18.92 0.86 -2.63
N ASP A 167 18.67 -0.27 -1.95
CA ASP A 167 18.54 -1.58 -2.57
C ASP A 167 17.34 -1.62 -3.54
N THR A 168 16.20 -1.05 -3.13
CA THR A 168 14.99 -0.98 -3.99
C THR A 168 15.26 -0.23 -5.30
N ARG A 169 16.11 0.81 -5.26
CA ARG A 169 16.51 1.53 -6.47
C ARG A 169 17.36 0.67 -7.39
N ILE A 170 18.33 -0.08 -6.84
CA ILE A 170 19.19 -0.95 -7.63
C ILE A 170 18.34 -2.06 -8.27
N ILE A 171 17.40 -2.65 -7.53
CA ILE A 171 16.44 -3.62 -8.05
C ILE A 171 15.66 -3.03 -9.24
N ALA A 172 15.11 -1.81 -9.09
CA ALA A 172 14.37 -1.18 -10.17
C ALA A 172 15.21 -0.98 -11.44
N LYS A 173 16.49 -0.60 -11.29
CA LYS A 173 17.43 -0.49 -12.41
C LYS A 173 17.69 -1.83 -13.08
N GLN A 174 17.97 -2.87 -12.31
CA GLN A 174 18.22 -4.23 -12.84
C GLN A 174 16.99 -4.78 -13.58
N VAL A 175 15.77 -4.49 -13.10
CA VAL A 175 14.54 -4.91 -13.80
C VAL A 175 14.37 -4.18 -15.14
N VAL A 176 14.67 -2.88 -15.19
CA VAL A 176 14.64 -2.10 -16.44
C VAL A 176 15.73 -2.57 -17.40
N GLU A 177 16.92 -2.88 -16.90
CA GLU A 177 18.02 -3.46 -17.66
C GLU A 177 17.64 -4.83 -18.25
N LEU A 178 17.01 -5.70 -17.45
CA LEU A 178 16.49 -7.00 -17.90
C LEU A 178 15.37 -6.85 -18.93
N PHE A 179 14.57 -5.78 -18.91
CA PHE A 179 13.60 -5.48 -19.97
C PHE A 179 14.29 -5.03 -21.26
N ALA A 180 15.28 -4.15 -21.12
CA ALA A 180 15.94 -3.47 -22.22
C ALA A 180 17.11 -4.25 -22.83
N THR A 181 17.45 -5.44 -22.34
CA THR A 181 18.58 -6.24 -22.85
C THR A 181 18.46 -6.51 -24.36
N GLY A 182 19.54 -6.23 -25.09
CA GLY A 182 19.62 -6.31 -26.55
C GLY A 182 19.19 -5.01 -27.24
N ASP A 183 18.98 -5.08 -28.55
CA ASP A 183 18.45 -3.95 -29.33
C ASP A 183 16.97 -3.65 -28.98
N PRO A 184 16.42 -2.47 -29.32
CA PRO A 184 15.02 -2.13 -29.06
C PRO A 184 13.99 -3.15 -29.58
N GLU A 185 14.29 -3.85 -30.68
CA GLU A 185 13.42 -4.90 -31.25
C GLU A 185 13.43 -6.20 -30.42
N ASN A 186 14.45 -6.37 -29.57
CA ASN A 186 14.66 -7.56 -28.76
C ASN A 186 14.01 -7.48 -27.38
N GLN A 187 13.46 -6.32 -26.99
CA GLN A 187 12.78 -6.12 -25.71
C GLN A 187 11.70 -7.17 -25.46
N ASN A 188 11.43 -7.47 -24.18
CA ASN A 188 10.28 -8.29 -23.79
C ASN A 188 9.86 -7.96 -22.35
N THR A 189 8.57 -8.13 -22.04
CA THR A 189 8.02 -7.86 -20.70
C THR A 189 8.69 -8.76 -19.66
N VAL A 190 9.07 -8.17 -18.52
CA VAL A 190 9.60 -8.89 -17.36
C VAL A 190 8.46 -9.37 -16.47
N LEU A 191 8.39 -10.68 -16.19
CA LEU A 191 7.53 -11.26 -15.17
C LEU A 191 8.35 -11.44 -13.88
N LEU A 192 8.17 -10.52 -12.93
CA LEU A 192 8.94 -10.48 -11.69
C LEU A 192 8.14 -11.10 -10.53
N LEU A 193 8.63 -12.19 -9.97
CA LEU A 193 8.08 -12.77 -8.74
C LEU A 193 8.64 -12.08 -7.50
N GLN A 194 7.75 -11.42 -6.76
CA GLN A 194 8.03 -10.83 -5.47
C GLN A 194 7.42 -11.70 -4.35
N ASP A 195 8.21 -12.64 -3.83
CA ASP A 195 7.80 -13.53 -2.71
C ASP A 195 8.30 -13.04 -1.32
N ASN A 196 8.95 -11.88 -1.28
CA ASN A 196 9.44 -11.27 -0.05
C ASN A 196 8.47 -10.17 0.44
N GLU A 197 7.93 -10.37 1.65
CA GLU A 197 6.95 -9.48 2.27
C GLU A 197 7.48 -8.08 2.63
N HIS A 198 8.78 -7.95 2.85
CA HIS A 198 9.36 -6.72 3.41
C HIS A 198 9.63 -5.61 2.35
N LEU A 199 9.54 -5.93 1.05
CA LEU A 199 9.83 -5.00 -0.06
C LEU A 199 8.57 -4.51 -0.80
N ARG A 200 7.38 -4.77 -0.24
CA ARG A 200 6.08 -4.71 -0.96
C ARG A 200 5.67 -3.33 -1.47
N ASP A 201 5.90 -2.27 -0.70
CA ASP A 201 5.15 -1.03 -0.89
C ASP A 201 5.88 0.02 -1.74
N HIS A 202 7.16 -0.19 -2.08
CA HIS A 202 7.99 0.84 -2.74
C HIS A 202 8.44 0.48 -4.16
N LEU A 203 8.60 -0.81 -4.48
CA LEU A 203 9.24 -1.22 -5.73
C LEU A 203 8.53 -0.67 -6.99
N GLN A 204 7.19 -0.63 -7.00
CA GLN A 204 6.42 -0.13 -8.14
C GLN A 204 6.72 1.34 -8.44
N ASP A 205 6.74 2.19 -7.42
CA ASP A 205 7.01 3.63 -7.58
C ASP A 205 8.45 3.87 -8.09
N PHE A 206 9.42 3.09 -7.60
CA PHE A 206 10.80 3.14 -8.08
C PHE A 206 10.93 2.66 -9.54
N LEU A 207 10.22 1.60 -9.92
CA LEU A 207 10.17 1.12 -11.31
C LEU A 207 9.61 2.19 -12.24
N ILE A 208 8.48 2.80 -11.89
CA ILE A 208 7.86 3.87 -12.68
C ILE A 208 8.84 5.04 -12.86
N ARG A 209 9.53 5.42 -11.78
CA ARG A 209 10.51 6.50 -11.82
C ARG A 209 11.69 6.15 -12.71
N GLU A 210 12.31 4.99 -12.54
CA GLU A 210 13.48 4.60 -13.35
C GLU A 210 13.10 4.45 -14.84
N ILE A 211 11.92 3.93 -15.18
CA ILE A 211 11.40 3.89 -16.56
C ILE A 211 11.30 5.30 -17.15
N THR A 212 10.77 6.25 -16.37
CA THR A 212 10.58 7.64 -16.78
C THR A 212 11.92 8.37 -16.93
N GLU A 213 12.83 8.23 -15.96
CA GLU A 213 14.16 8.86 -15.93
C GLU A 213 15.05 8.36 -17.07
N GLN A 214 15.02 7.06 -17.36
CA GLN A 214 15.76 6.46 -18.47
C GLN A 214 15.07 6.64 -19.83
N LYS A 215 13.88 7.23 -19.87
CA LYS A 215 13.08 7.48 -21.08
C LYS A 215 12.89 6.21 -21.93
N ILE A 216 12.58 5.09 -21.28
CA ILE A 216 12.43 3.79 -21.93
C ILE A 216 11.30 3.86 -22.96
N SER A 217 11.63 3.58 -24.22
CA SER A 217 10.63 3.41 -25.28
C SER A 217 10.15 1.97 -25.26
N ALA A 218 8.87 1.74 -24.93
CA ALA A 218 8.28 0.41 -24.84
C ALA A 218 7.02 0.31 -25.71
N GLN A 219 6.81 -0.86 -26.31
CA GLN A 219 5.59 -1.17 -27.10
C GLN A 219 4.56 -1.99 -26.32
N PHE A 220 4.99 -2.61 -25.23
CA PHE A 220 4.21 -3.40 -24.28
C PHE A 220 4.65 -3.03 -22.84
N PRO A 221 3.90 -3.40 -21.81
CA PRO A 221 4.27 -3.17 -20.42
C PRO A 221 5.70 -3.65 -20.12
N VAL A 222 6.45 -2.84 -19.39
CA VAL A 222 7.85 -3.11 -19.03
C VAL A 222 7.92 -4.29 -18.08
N VAL A 223 7.07 -4.30 -17.05
CA VAL A 223 7.11 -5.31 -15.99
C VAL A 223 5.72 -5.64 -15.46
N ILE A 224 5.50 -6.92 -15.20
CA ILE A 224 4.36 -7.46 -14.45
C ILE A 224 4.93 -8.02 -13.14
N VAL A 225 4.60 -7.38 -12.03
CA VAL A 225 5.02 -7.81 -10.69
C VAL A 225 3.99 -8.78 -10.12
N LEU A 226 4.37 -10.05 -10.03
CA LEU A 226 3.59 -11.07 -9.33
C LEU A 226 3.92 -11.02 -7.83
N GLN A 227 3.03 -10.41 -7.04
CA GLN A 227 3.19 -10.25 -5.61
C GLN A 227 2.59 -11.45 -4.87
N CYS A 228 3.45 -12.31 -4.32
CA CYS A 228 3.04 -13.44 -3.49
C CYS A 228 2.93 -12.97 -2.04
N ILE A 229 1.71 -12.82 -1.53
CA ILE A 229 1.43 -12.21 -0.22
C ILE A 229 0.86 -13.28 0.70
N ARG A 230 1.55 -13.56 1.81
CA ARG A 230 1.07 -14.51 2.81
C ARG A 230 0.09 -13.79 3.73
N SER A 231 -1.10 -14.35 3.89
CA SER A 231 -2.09 -13.85 4.85
C SER A 231 -2.67 -14.99 5.65
N THR A 232 -2.56 -14.92 6.98
CA THR A 232 -3.16 -15.87 7.91
C THR A 232 -4.68 -15.71 7.96
N CYS A 233 -5.16 -14.48 7.82
CA CYS A 233 -6.58 -14.15 7.73
C CYS A 233 -6.93 -13.83 6.28
N ILE A 234 -7.68 -14.74 5.65
CA ILE A 234 -8.29 -14.49 4.36
C ILE A 234 -9.79 -14.38 4.62
N ILE A 235 -10.31 -13.16 4.48
CA ILE A 235 -11.73 -12.90 4.65
C ILE A 235 -12.46 -13.56 3.47
N ASP A 236 -13.40 -14.46 3.77
CA ASP A 236 -14.15 -15.23 2.77
C ASP A 236 -15.18 -14.40 2.00
N ASP A 237 -15.40 -13.14 2.41
CA ASP A 237 -16.44 -12.31 1.84
C ASP A 237 -16.10 -11.96 0.38
N GLU A 238 -17.00 -12.34 -0.52
CA GLU A 238 -17.13 -11.77 -1.86
C GLU A 238 -17.38 -10.24 -1.81
N GLU A 239 -17.59 -9.70 -0.60
CA GLU A 239 -17.78 -8.27 -0.29
C GLU A 239 -16.52 -7.55 0.20
N ASP A 240 -15.30 -8.13 0.12
CA ASP A 240 -14.08 -7.32 0.33
C ASP A 240 -13.88 -6.35 -0.84
N GLU A 241 -14.56 -5.20 -0.76
CA GLU A 241 -14.55 -4.10 -1.73
C GLU A 241 -13.14 -3.54 -2.02
N SER A 242 -12.10 -3.95 -1.29
CA SER A 242 -10.71 -3.61 -1.55
C SER A 242 -10.01 -4.53 -2.56
N ARG A 243 -10.62 -5.67 -2.90
CA ARG A 243 -10.09 -6.60 -3.90
C ARG A 243 -10.26 -6.03 -5.30
N THR A 244 -9.15 -5.95 -6.03
CA THR A 244 -9.20 -5.64 -7.46
C THR A 244 -9.57 -6.89 -8.25
N GLU A 245 -10.09 -6.74 -9.47
CA GLU A 245 -10.33 -7.87 -10.38
C GLU A 245 -9.07 -8.73 -10.64
N ALA A 246 -7.88 -8.16 -10.38
CA ALA A 246 -6.58 -8.82 -10.52
C ALA A 246 -6.09 -9.54 -9.24
N ASP A 247 -6.79 -9.45 -8.11
CA ASP A 247 -6.39 -10.13 -6.88
C ASP A 247 -6.85 -11.60 -6.93
N LEU A 248 -5.91 -12.53 -6.79
CA LEU A 248 -6.17 -13.97 -6.75
C LEU A 248 -5.98 -14.51 -5.35
N LEU A 249 -6.90 -15.38 -4.95
CA LEU A 249 -6.92 -15.98 -3.63
C LEU A 249 -6.64 -17.47 -3.68
N LEU A 250 -5.58 -17.92 -3.00
CA LEU A 250 -5.25 -19.33 -2.79
C LEU A 250 -5.44 -19.71 -1.31
N LYS A 251 -6.45 -20.54 -1.05
CA LYS A 251 -6.79 -21.01 0.30
C LYS A 251 -6.08 -22.32 0.64
N SER A 252 -5.98 -22.62 1.93
CA SER A 252 -5.66 -23.94 2.48
C SER A 252 -6.86 -24.90 2.36
N ARG A 253 -7.40 -25.00 1.15
CA ARG A 253 -8.47 -25.92 0.75
C ARG A 253 -8.23 -26.32 -0.70
N LEU A 254 -8.43 -27.60 -0.98
CA LEU A 254 -8.35 -28.21 -2.29
C LEU A 254 -9.75 -28.39 -2.89
N SER A 255 -9.89 -28.12 -4.19
CA SER A 255 -11.05 -28.55 -4.97
C SER A 255 -11.04 -30.05 -5.23
N ASP A 256 -12.16 -30.58 -5.71
CA ASP A 256 -12.25 -32.02 -6.02
C ASP A 256 -11.31 -32.43 -7.17
N LYS A 257 -11.01 -31.50 -8.09
CA LYS A 257 -9.98 -31.68 -9.12
C LYS A 257 -8.60 -31.79 -8.49
N GLU A 258 -8.22 -30.84 -7.63
CA GLU A 258 -6.92 -30.87 -6.93
C GLU A 258 -6.78 -32.12 -6.07
N LYS A 259 -7.80 -32.50 -5.29
CA LYS A 259 -7.79 -33.73 -4.49
C LYS A 259 -7.51 -34.97 -5.35
N THR A 260 -8.15 -35.07 -6.51
CA THR A 260 -7.93 -36.18 -7.44
C THR A 260 -6.49 -36.21 -7.94
N SER A 261 -5.91 -35.04 -8.25
CA SER A 261 -4.50 -34.92 -8.64
C SER A 261 -3.56 -35.31 -7.50
N PHE A 262 -3.83 -34.89 -6.27
CA PHE A 262 -3.03 -35.26 -5.09
C PHE A 262 -3.07 -36.77 -4.82
N VAL A 263 -4.24 -37.41 -4.92
CA VAL A 263 -4.36 -38.87 -4.76
C VAL A 263 -3.61 -39.62 -5.86
N SER A 264 -3.64 -39.12 -7.09
CA SER A 264 -2.92 -39.74 -8.20
C SER A 264 -1.41 -39.57 -8.04
N LYS A 265 -0.97 -38.39 -7.59
CA LYS A 265 0.44 -38.13 -7.27
C LYS A 265 0.93 -38.98 -6.09
N ASP A 266 0.11 -39.16 -5.05
CA ASP A 266 0.44 -40.02 -3.90
C ASP A 266 0.78 -41.45 -4.34
N LYS A 267 0.01 -42.04 -5.26
CA LYS A 267 0.33 -43.36 -5.83
C LYS A 267 1.69 -43.40 -6.53
N LEU A 268 2.08 -42.32 -7.20
CA LEU A 268 3.37 -42.20 -7.88
C LEU A 268 4.50 -42.03 -6.85
N VAL A 269 4.32 -41.15 -5.87
CA VAL A 269 5.29 -40.93 -4.80
C VAL A 269 5.52 -42.24 -4.01
N GLN A 270 4.47 -43.01 -3.72
CA GLN A 270 4.59 -44.33 -3.07
C GLN A 270 5.39 -45.37 -3.87
N ARG A 271 5.49 -45.25 -5.20
CA ARG A 271 6.31 -46.15 -6.02
C ARG A 271 7.79 -45.85 -5.89
N HIS A 272 8.16 -44.57 -5.77
CA HIS A 272 9.54 -44.12 -5.78
C HIS A 272 10.11 -43.82 -4.39
N HIS A 273 9.26 -43.53 -3.40
CA HIS A 273 9.63 -42.96 -2.09
C HIS A 273 8.90 -43.63 -0.91
N ARG A 274 8.50 -44.90 -1.05
CA ARG A 274 7.66 -45.62 -0.06
C ARG A 274 8.16 -45.47 1.39
N ASP A 275 9.46 -45.66 1.60
CA ASP A 275 10.04 -45.73 2.95
C ASP A 275 10.16 -44.35 3.62
N GLU A 276 10.02 -43.26 2.86
CA GLU A 276 10.10 -41.88 3.36
C GLU A 276 8.74 -41.19 3.49
N MET A 277 7.64 -41.85 3.11
CA MET A 277 6.28 -41.28 3.13
C MET A 277 5.87 -40.68 4.48
N GLY A 278 6.33 -41.27 5.59
CA GLY A 278 6.06 -40.75 6.94
C GLY A 278 6.67 -39.37 7.21
N LYS A 279 7.73 -39.00 6.47
CA LYS A 279 8.48 -37.75 6.62
C LYS A 279 7.97 -36.63 5.71
N PHE A 280 7.06 -36.93 4.78
CA PHE A 280 6.55 -35.97 3.80
C PHE A 280 5.42 -35.12 4.40
N HIS A 281 5.68 -34.45 5.52
CA HIS A 281 4.66 -33.71 6.26
C HIS A 281 4.01 -32.61 5.41
N GLY A 282 4.79 -31.86 4.62
CA GLY A 282 4.24 -30.85 3.71
C GLY A 282 3.25 -31.44 2.70
N PHE A 283 3.67 -32.49 1.98
CA PHE A 283 2.81 -33.18 1.02
C PHE A 283 1.57 -33.82 1.67
N ASN A 284 1.75 -34.53 2.78
CA ASN A 284 0.68 -35.25 3.47
C ASN A 284 -0.39 -34.32 4.05
N ILE A 285 0.00 -33.13 4.54
CA ILE A 285 -0.96 -32.11 4.99
C ILE A 285 -1.80 -31.61 3.82
N MET A 286 -1.19 -31.35 2.66
CA MET A 286 -1.93 -30.93 1.47
C MET A 286 -2.83 -32.05 0.93
N LEU A 287 -2.32 -33.28 0.83
CA LEU A 287 -3.07 -34.48 0.40
C LEU A 287 -4.36 -34.68 1.22
N ASN A 288 -4.28 -34.43 2.52
CA ASN A 288 -5.42 -34.50 3.44
C ASN A 288 -6.22 -33.19 3.54
N ASN A 289 -6.10 -32.32 2.54
CA ASN A 289 -6.85 -31.07 2.42
C ASN A 289 -6.72 -30.16 3.66
N PHE A 290 -5.51 -30.06 4.22
CA PHE A 290 -5.20 -29.25 5.40
C PHE A 290 -6.07 -29.58 6.62
N ASN A 291 -6.62 -30.79 6.68
CA ASN A 291 -7.54 -31.19 7.73
C ASN A 291 -6.83 -31.23 9.09
N GLU A 292 -7.23 -30.33 9.99
CA GLU A 292 -6.69 -30.25 11.35
C GLU A 292 -6.87 -31.55 12.15
N GLU A 293 -7.95 -32.28 11.88
CA GLU A 293 -8.21 -33.59 12.49
C GLU A 293 -7.25 -34.67 11.96
N TYR A 294 -6.85 -34.61 10.68
CA TYR A 294 -5.81 -35.50 10.14
C TYR A 294 -4.49 -35.24 10.84
N THR A 295 -4.09 -33.97 10.97
CA THR A 295 -2.89 -33.63 11.72
C THR A 295 -3.04 -34.12 13.16
N ARG A 296 -4.11 -33.78 13.86
CA ARG A 296 -4.34 -34.22 15.25
C ARG A 296 -4.29 -35.75 15.39
N LYS A 297 -4.91 -36.52 14.48
CA LYS A 297 -4.90 -38.00 14.52
C LYS A 297 -3.52 -38.58 14.24
N THR A 298 -2.82 -38.08 13.23
CA THR A 298 -1.42 -38.44 12.93
C THR A 298 -0.50 -38.08 14.10
N PHE A 299 -0.84 -37.03 14.85
CA PHE A 299 -0.07 -36.52 15.99
C PHE A 299 -0.53 -37.05 17.36
N CYS A 300 -1.62 -37.81 17.41
CA CYS A 300 -2.01 -38.68 18.53
C CYS A 300 -1.54 -40.13 18.31
N SER A 301 -0.76 -40.39 17.24
CA SER A 301 -0.09 -41.66 16.99
C SER A 301 0.89 -41.99 18.11
N GLU A 302 1.42 -43.21 18.08
CA GLU A 302 2.48 -43.61 19.01
C GLU A 302 3.73 -42.73 18.89
N GLU A 303 4.05 -42.24 17.68
CA GLU A 303 5.17 -41.30 17.49
C GLU A 303 4.92 -39.96 18.21
N GLY A 304 3.71 -39.40 18.09
CA GLY A 304 3.35 -38.16 18.77
C GLY A 304 3.41 -38.30 20.30
N LYS A 305 2.98 -39.44 20.83
CA LYS A 305 3.07 -39.74 22.28
C LYS A 305 4.53 -39.86 22.74
N GLU A 306 5.39 -40.51 21.96
CA GLU A 306 6.82 -40.61 22.30
C GLU A 306 7.51 -39.24 22.25
N ILE A 307 7.14 -38.37 21.30
CA ILE A 307 7.62 -36.97 21.29
C ILE A 307 7.17 -36.21 22.54
N ILE A 308 5.88 -36.30 22.92
CA ILE A 308 5.37 -35.62 24.13
C ILE A 308 6.07 -36.15 25.39
N LYS A 309 6.24 -37.46 25.50
CA LYS A 309 6.96 -38.11 26.60
C LYS A 309 8.42 -37.67 26.65
N TYR A 310 9.10 -37.59 25.50
CA TYR A 310 10.45 -37.03 25.41
C TYR A 310 10.49 -35.58 25.89
N LEU A 311 9.56 -34.73 25.43
CA LEU A 311 9.45 -33.33 25.85
C LEU A 311 9.24 -33.20 27.37
N GLN A 312 8.38 -34.03 27.96
CA GLN A 312 8.12 -34.06 29.40
C GLN A 312 9.35 -34.46 30.21
N GLN A 313 10.13 -35.43 29.72
CA GLN A 313 11.34 -35.93 30.37
C GLN A 313 12.55 -35.00 30.18
N ASN A 314 12.62 -34.29 29.04
CA ASN A 314 13.80 -33.54 28.61
C ASN A 314 13.52 -32.04 28.41
N LYS A 315 12.68 -31.43 29.26
CA LYS A 315 12.24 -30.02 29.14
C LYS A 315 13.40 -29.01 29.05
N VAL A 316 14.48 -29.26 29.78
CA VAL A 316 15.63 -28.35 29.88
C VAL A 316 16.73 -28.64 28.86
N SER A 317 16.59 -29.72 28.07
CA SER A 317 17.59 -30.12 27.07
C SER A 317 17.69 -29.08 25.95
N ARG A 318 18.87 -28.94 25.34
CA ARG A 318 19.10 -27.94 24.30
C ARG A 318 18.31 -28.25 23.03
N ASN A 319 18.20 -29.50 22.61
CA ASN A 319 17.39 -29.86 21.45
C ASN A 319 15.90 -29.55 21.68
N THR A 320 15.34 -29.80 22.88
CA THR A 320 13.96 -29.37 23.22
C THR A 320 13.80 -27.85 23.15
N LYS A 321 14.74 -27.07 23.70
CA LYS A 321 14.69 -25.60 23.62
C LYS A 321 14.78 -25.10 22.19
N LEU A 322 15.67 -25.66 21.38
CA LEU A 322 15.81 -25.29 19.97
C LEU A 322 14.55 -25.63 19.16
N PHE A 323 13.97 -26.81 19.40
CA PHE A 323 12.69 -27.19 18.82
C PHE A 323 11.58 -26.21 19.21
N ALA A 324 11.54 -25.78 20.48
CA ALA A 324 10.59 -24.75 20.93
C ALA A 324 10.78 -23.41 20.22
N PHE A 325 12.03 -22.98 19.98
CA PHE A 325 12.33 -21.74 19.26
C PHE A 325 11.83 -21.81 17.81
N LEU A 326 12.09 -22.92 17.12
CA LEU A 326 11.60 -23.17 15.76
C LEU A 326 10.06 -23.21 15.72
N ALA A 327 9.44 -23.92 16.65
CA ALA A 327 7.97 -24.02 16.74
C ALA A 327 7.30 -22.66 16.93
N LEU A 328 7.81 -21.84 17.87
CA LEU A 328 7.28 -20.50 18.11
C LEU A 328 7.40 -19.63 16.87
N VAL A 329 8.62 -19.46 16.33
CA VAL A 329 8.84 -18.51 15.24
C VAL A 329 8.11 -18.96 13.97
N ASN A 330 8.05 -20.25 13.67
CA ASN A 330 7.36 -20.76 12.47
C ASN A 330 5.83 -20.78 12.60
N SER A 331 5.29 -20.90 13.82
CA SER A 331 3.85 -20.80 14.07
C SER A 331 3.36 -19.35 13.98
N TYR A 332 4.08 -18.41 14.60
CA TYR A 332 3.65 -17.02 14.72
C TYR A 332 4.18 -16.10 13.61
N VAL A 333 5.23 -16.52 12.89
CA VAL A 333 5.78 -15.83 11.71
C VAL A 333 6.03 -16.87 10.61
N PRO A 334 4.98 -17.33 9.89
CA PRO A 334 5.14 -18.35 8.86
C PRO A 334 6.11 -17.92 7.74
N GLY A 335 7.02 -18.82 7.36
CA GLY A 335 8.11 -18.54 6.41
C GLY A 335 9.43 -18.13 7.07
N SER A 336 9.43 -17.90 8.39
CA SER A 336 10.65 -17.72 9.17
C SER A 336 11.54 -18.97 9.20
N TYR A 337 12.80 -18.79 9.60
CA TYR A 337 13.80 -19.84 9.70
C TYR A 337 14.90 -19.43 10.68
N LEU A 338 15.74 -20.38 11.09
CA LEU A 338 17.02 -20.13 11.75
C LEU A 338 18.17 -20.62 10.85
N LEU A 339 19.37 -20.06 10.98
CA LEU A 339 20.54 -20.61 10.27
C LEU A 339 20.99 -21.90 10.95
N GLN A 340 21.32 -22.92 10.14
CA GLN A 340 21.83 -24.19 10.65
C GLN A 340 23.07 -24.01 11.52
N SER A 341 23.99 -23.14 11.11
CA SER A 341 25.22 -22.84 11.88
C SER A 341 24.93 -22.29 13.28
N GLN A 342 23.88 -21.47 13.42
CA GLN A 342 23.42 -20.95 14.72
C GLN A 342 22.76 -22.04 15.56
N CYS A 343 21.95 -22.88 14.92
CA CYS A 343 21.34 -24.05 15.56
C CYS A 343 22.41 -25.02 16.09
N GLU A 344 23.43 -25.32 15.28
CA GLU A 344 24.55 -26.18 15.66
C GLU A 344 25.34 -25.57 16.82
N THR A 345 25.68 -24.28 16.74
CA THR A 345 26.35 -23.54 17.83
C THR A 345 25.57 -23.63 19.14
N PHE A 346 24.25 -23.54 19.09
CA PHE A 346 23.40 -23.72 20.26
C PHE A 346 23.49 -25.15 20.81
N LEU A 347 23.59 -26.17 19.94
CA LEU A 347 23.66 -27.57 20.31
C LEU A 347 25.08 -28.05 20.74
N SER A 348 26.17 -27.36 20.39
CA SER A 348 27.58 -27.82 20.47
C SER A 348 28.13 -28.32 21.82
N HIS A 349 27.36 -28.34 22.91
CA HIS A 349 27.79 -28.91 24.19
C HIS A 349 27.15 -30.29 24.48
N GLN A 350 26.54 -30.93 23.47
CA GLN A 350 25.82 -32.20 23.60
C GLN A 350 26.58 -33.42 23.02
N ASP A 351 27.85 -33.32 22.63
CA ASP A 351 28.59 -34.47 22.07
C ASP A 351 29.24 -35.28 23.21
N PRO A 352 28.69 -36.45 23.60
CA PRO A 352 29.41 -37.36 24.48
C PRO A 352 30.64 -37.91 23.75
N PHE A 353 31.81 -37.82 24.39
CA PHE A 353 33.04 -38.51 24.00
C PHE A 353 33.58 -38.22 22.58
N GLY A 354 33.59 -36.95 22.14
CA GLY A 354 34.36 -36.54 20.95
C GLY A 354 33.83 -37.04 19.60
N VAL A 355 32.59 -37.55 19.55
CA VAL A 355 31.91 -37.93 18.30
C VAL A 355 31.18 -36.70 17.74
N ASN A 356 31.63 -36.19 16.60
CA ASN A 356 30.97 -35.09 15.91
C ASN A 356 29.65 -35.61 15.27
N LEU A 357 28.53 -35.52 15.99
CA LEU A 357 27.21 -35.96 15.53
C LEU A 357 26.67 -35.02 14.44
N SER A 358 25.96 -35.55 13.44
CA SER A 358 25.26 -34.71 12.46
C SER A 358 24.14 -33.89 13.11
N PHE A 359 23.77 -32.78 12.48
CA PHE A 359 22.68 -31.92 12.97
C PHE A 359 21.38 -32.70 13.20
N GLU A 360 21.03 -33.59 12.26
CA GLU A 360 19.84 -34.43 12.30
C GLU A 360 19.90 -35.42 13.45
N LYS A 361 21.08 -35.92 13.84
CA LYS A 361 21.21 -36.80 15.00
C LYS A 361 21.02 -36.04 16.32
N ARG A 362 21.55 -34.82 16.43
CA ARG A 362 21.40 -33.97 17.62
C ARG A 362 19.95 -33.50 17.81
N MET A 363 19.19 -33.36 16.72
CA MET A 363 17.79 -32.93 16.78
C MET A 363 16.80 -34.06 17.07
N GLN A 364 17.22 -35.33 17.15
CA GLN A 364 16.29 -36.42 17.49
C GLN A 364 15.64 -36.19 18.86
N PRO A 365 14.32 -36.48 19.02
CA PRO A 365 13.42 -37.12 18.07
C PRO A 365 12.72 -36.17 17.07
N PHE A 366 13.10 -34.90 17.01
CA PHE A 366 12.36 -33.87 16.24
C PHE A 366 12.77 -33.76 14.77
N SER A 367 13.80 -34.48 14.34
CA SER A 367 14.47 -34.24 13.06
C SER A 367 13.57 -34.39 11.84
N ASP A 368 12.62 -35.33 11.88
CA ASP A 368 11.67 -35.54 10.78
C ASP A 368 10.63 -34.42 10.65
N LEU A 369 10.42 -33.63 11.71
CA LEU A 369 9.50 -32.47 11.71
C LEU A 369 10.13 -31.21 11.09
N ILE A 370 11.44 -31.25 10.85
CA ILE A 370 12.26 -30.10 10.47
C ILE A 370 12.80 -30.31 9.06
N VAL A 371 12.87 -29.23 8.29
CA VAL A 371 13.50 -29.19 6.98
C VAL A 371 14.69 -28.23 6.98
N THR A 372 15.75 -28.65 6.31
CA THR A 372 16.96 -27.86 6.09
C THR A 372 17.09 -27.57 4.60
N PHE A 373 17.29 -26.31 4.23
CA PHE A 373 17.36 -25.90 2.82
C PHE A 373 18.30 -24.71 2.63
N SER A 374 18.91 -24.58 1.45
CA SER A 374 19.63 -23.38 1.03
C SER A 374 18.77 -22.52 0.12
N ARG A 375 19.04 -21.21 0.08
CA ARG A 375 18.47 -20.29 -0.90
C ARG A 375 19.52 -20.09 -2.01
N HIS A 376 19.16 -20.34 -3.26
CA HIS A 376 20.00 -20.11 -4.46
C HIS A 376 21.44 -20.66 -4.38
N GLY A 377 21.63 -21.90 -3.89
CA GLY A 377 22.95 -22.57 -3.91
C GLY A 377 24.00 -22.03 -2.93
N GLY A 378 23.66 -21.07 -2.05
CA GLY A 378 24.57 -20.55 -1.04
C GLY A 378 24.86 -21.53 0.11
N GLU A 379 25.99 -21.33 0.79
CA GLU A 379 26.42 -22.15 1.94
C GLU A 379 25.54 -21.97 3.19
N ASP A 380 24.70 -20.93 3.24
CA ASP A 380 23.84 -20.64 4.39
C ASP A 380 22.56 -21.50 4.39
N LYS A 381 22.69 -22.69 4.98
CA LYS A 381 21.56 -23.58 5.23
C LYS A 381 20.62 -22.99 6.29
N ARG A 382 19.33 -23.08 6.01
CA ARG A 382 18.21 -22.56 6.80
C ARG A 382 17.39 -23.73 7.32
N VAL A 383 16.97 -23.63 8.57
CA VAL A 383 16.24 -24.65 9.31
C VAL A 383 14.87 -24.11 9.71
N ARG A 384 13.81 -24.86 9.43
CA ARG A 384 12.44 -24.56 9.87
C ARG A 384 11.61 -25.83 10.03
N ILE A 385 10.50 -25.75 10.75
CA ILE A 385 9.49 -26.81 10.75
C ILE A 385 8.87 -26.94 9.35
N ALA A 386 8.65 -28.18 8.92
CA ALA A 386 8.24 -28.53 7.56
C ALA A 386 7.04 -27.72 7.05
N HIS A 387 6.04 -27.49 7.90
CA HIS A 387 4.80 -26.82 7.53
C HIS A 387 4.23 -25.92 8.65
N PRO A 388 3.60 -24.77 8.36
CA PRO A 388 3.02 -23.88 9.38
C PRO A 388 1.96 -24.54 10.28
N VAL A 389 1.08 -25.38 9.72
CA VAL A 389 0.08 -26.16 10.50
C VAL A 389 0.78 -27.09 11.50
N LEU A 390 1.86 -27.74 11.07
CA LEU A 390 2.67 -28.58 11.95
C LEU A 390 3.33 -27.74 13.05
N ALA A 391 3.92 -26.58 12.71
CA ALA A 391 4.53 -25.70 13.69
C ALA A 391 3.54 -25.26 14.78
N HIS A 392 2.29 -24.93 14.40
CA HIS A 392 1.24 -24.59 15.36
C HIS A 392 0.93 -25.76 16.31
N GLN A 393 0.82 -26.98 15.77
CA GLN A 393 0.63 -28.17 16.59
C GLN A 393 1.82 -28.45 17.51
N CYS A 394 3.06 -28.22 17.06
CA CYS A 394 4.24 -28.36 17.90
C CYS A 394 4.24 -27.38 19.09
N VAL A 395 3.73 -26.16 18.91
CA VAL A 395 3.52 -25.21 20.03
C VAL A 395 2.51 -25.76 21.03
N GLN A 396 1.46 -26.45 20.57
CA GLN A 396 0.50 -27.09 21.46
C GLN A 396 1.12 -28.28 22.20
N TRP A 397 1.92 -29.13 21.55
CA TRP A 397 2.64 -30.22 22.22
C TRP A 397 3.60 -29.74 23.30
N LEU A 398 4.29 -28.64 23.05
CA LEU A 398 5.13 -27.99 24.05
C LEU A 398 4.29 -27.57 25.26
N ALA A 399 3.14 -26.93 25.02
CA ALA A 399 2.23 -26.52 26.09
C ALA A 399 1.68 -27.73 26.88
N ASP A 400 1.27 -28.80 26.20
CA ASP A 400 0.77 -30.05 26.82
C ASP A 400 1.87 -30.76 27.63
N ALA A 401 3.14 -30.64 27.19
CA ALA A 401 4.31 -31.09 27.94
C ALA A 401 4.67 -30.15 29.11
N GLY A 402 3.96 -29.03 29.30
CA GLY A 402 4.21 -28.03 30.34
C GLY A 402 5.33 -27.04 30.02
N ILE A 403 5.59 -26.80 28.74
CA ILE A 403 6.47 -25.74 28.23
C ILE A 403 5.57 -24.64 27.66
N ALA A 404 5.33 -23.61 28.45
CA ALA A 404 4.46 -22.48 28.11
C ALA A 404 5.06 -21.62 26.97
N ARG A 405 4.20 -20.96 26.18
CA ARG A 405 4.61 -20.05 25.10
C ARG A 405 5.42 -18.87 25.66
N SER A 406 5.02 -18.32 26.81
CA SER A 406 5.77 -17.27 27.49
C SER A 406 7.17 -17.76 27.87
N SER A 407 7.26 -18.91 28.52
CA SER A 407 8.55 -19.49 28.98
C SER A 407 9.51 -19.76 27.83
N ALA A 408 9.02 -20.37 26.74
CA ALA A 408 9.84 -20.63 25.55
C ALA A 408 10.25 -19.32 24.85
N THR A 409 9.39 -18.30 24.82
CA THR A 409 9.72 -16.98 24.27
C THR A 409 10.80 -16.29 25.11
N LEU A 410 10.70 -16.36 26.45
CA LEU A 410 11.69 -15.79 27.37
C LEU A 410 13.05 -16.47 27.24
N ASP A 411 13.07 -17.81 27.16
CA ASP A 411 14.29 -18.59 26.90
C ASP A 411 14.93 -18.18 25.56
N PHE A 412 14.11 -17.93 24.53
CA PHE A 412 14.59 -17.52 23.23
C PHE A 412 15.20 -16.11 23.27
N LEU A 413 14.54 -15.16 23.94
CA LEU A 413 15.07 -13.82 24.19
C LEU A 413 16.39 -13.87 24.97
N GLN A 414 16.49 -14.72 25.99
CA GLN A 414 17.71 -14.89 26.77
C GLN A 414 18.86 -15.44 25.90
N TYR A 415 18.58 -16.37 24.99
CA TYR A 415 19.59 -16.86 24.04
C TYR A 415 20.15 -15.72 23.18
N LEU A 416 19.30 -14.82 22.68
CA LEU A 416 19.73 -13.68 21.86
C LEU A 416 20.69 -12.73 22.58
N THR A 417 20.54 -12.54 23.89
CA THR A 417 21.45 -11.66 24.65
C THR A 417 22.90 -12.14 24.68
N ARG A 418 23.15 -13.42 24.35
CA ARG A 418 24.46 -14.07 24.46
C ARG A 418 25.18 -14.24 23.12
N GLN A 419 24.55 -13.88 21.99
CA GLN A 419 25.03 -14.22 20.65
C GLN A 419 24.99 -13.02 19.70
N GLN A 420 25.82 -13.07 18.65
CA GLN A 420 25.70 -12.13 17.55
C GLN A 420 24.43 -12.43 16.74
N ILE A 421 23.49 -11.49 16.72
CA ILE A 421 22.15 -11.70 16.17
C ILE A 421 22.14 -11.46 14.66
N GLN A 422 21.52 -12.36 13.90
CA GLN A 422 21.28 -12.15 12.48
C GLN A 422 20.17 -11.09 12.27
N PRO A 423 20.32 -10.14 11.32
CA PRO A 423 19.29 -9.13 11.06
C PRO A 423 17.89 -9.69 10.79
N SER A 424 17.78 -10.80 10.05
CA SER A 424 16.50 -11.49 9.77
C SER A 424 15.80 -11.97 11.05
N LEU A 425 16.55 -12.46 12.04
CA LEU A 425 15.99 -12.92 13.30
C LEU A 425 15.38 -11.76 14.09
N LEU A 426 15.99 -10.57 14.06
CA LEU A 426 15.41 -9.36 14.66
C LEU A 426 14.06 -9.01 14.02
N LEU A 427 13.94 -9.12 12.69
CA LEU A 427 12.68 -8.92 11.97
C LEU A 427 11.62 -9.94 12.38
N PHE A 428 11.99 -11.22 12.55
CA PHE A 428 11.05 -12.23 13.02
C PHE A 428 10.55 -11.94 14.44
N PHE A 429 11.41 -11.50 15.36
CA PHE A 429 10.97 -11.11 16.70
C PHE A 429 10.07 -9.88 16.70
N LYS A 430 10.38 -8.90 15.84
CA LYS A 430 9.53 -7.73 15.66
C LYS A 430 8.15 -8.14 15.18
N ASP A 431 8.07 -8.98 14.14
CA ASP A 431 6.80 -9.47 13.62
C ASP A 431 6.06 -10.31 14.67
N MET A 432 6.72 -11.30 15.28
CA MET A 432 6.14 -12.21 16.26
C MET A 432 5.52 -11.49 17.47
N LEU A 433 6.17 -10.44 17.97
CA LEU A 433 5.76 -9.74 19.19
C LEU A 433 4.91 -8.49 18.94
N THR A 434 5.01 -7.86 17.76
CA THR A 434 4.37 -6.54 17.53
C THR A 434 3.46 -6.48 16.31
N LYS A 435 3.56 -7.39 15.33
CA LYS A 435 2.69 -7.38 14.13
C LYS A 435 1.28 -7.80 14.49
N ARG A 436 0.31 -6.95 14.15
CA ARG A 436 -1.11 -7.13 14.45
C ARG A 436 -1.83 -7.64 13.21
N GLU A 437 -2.56 -8.73 13.35
CA GLU A 437 -3.32 -9.32 12.26
C GLU A 437 -4.55 -8.44 11.94
N THR A 438 -4.98 -8.42 10.69
CA THR A 438 -6.23 -7.76 10.29
C THR A 438 -7.27 -8.83 10.03
N THR A 439 -8.34 -8.81 10.82
CA THR A 439 -9.48 -9.72 10.71
C THR A 439 -10.66 -9.01 10.04
N SER A 440 -11.75 -9.73 9.77
CA SER A 440 -13.01 -9.13 9.28
C SER A 440 -13.56 -8.05 10.22
N ASN A 441 -13.25 -8.14 11.51
CA ASN A 441 -13.68 -7.18 12.53
C ASN A 441 -12.73 -5.98 12.69
N GLY A 442 -11.68 -5.90 11.86
CA GLY A 442 -10.66 -4.85 11.90
C GLY A 442 -9.29 -5.37 12.35
N GLN A 443 -8.37 -4.44 12.61
CA GLN A 443 -7.02 -4.81 13.07
C GLN A 443 -7.03 -5.19 14.54
N GLU A 444 -6.41 -6.34 14.86
CA GLU A 444 -6.23 -6.81 16.22
C GLU A 444 -5.45 -5.79 17.08
N ILE A 445 -5.64 -5.89 18.39
CA ILE A 445 -5.06 -4.92 19.34
C ILE A 445 -3.57 -5.20 19.58
N PHE A 446 -3.18 -6.49 19.63
CA PHE A 446 -1.82 -7.00 19.85
C PHE A 446 -1.47 -8.10 18.85
N SER A 447 -0.21 -8.55 18.86
CA SER A 447 0.23 -9.67 18.04
C SER A 447 -0.41 -10.98 18.48
N ARG A 448 -0.53 -11.93 17.55
CA ARG A 448 -1.18 -13.22 17.80
C ARG A 448 -0.53 -13.98 18.96
N LEU A 449 0.81 -13.95 19.09
CA LEU A 449 1.50 -14.58 20.22
C LEU A 449 1.07 -13.98 21.56
N ILE A 450 0.97 -12.65 21.66
CA ILE A 450 0.55 -11.98 22.91
C ILE A 450 -0.91 -12.31 23.24
N LEU A 451 -1.79 -12.38 22.25
CA LEU A 451 -3.18 -12.77 22.45
C LEU A 451 -3.32 -14.23 22.90
N ASP A 452 -2.53 -15.15 22.34
CA ASP A 452 -2.52 -16.56 22.75
C ASP A 452 -1.96 -16.73 24.16
N ILE A 453 -0.89 -16.01 24.53
CA ILE A 453 -0.37 -16.00 25.91
C ILE A 453 -1.44 -15.45 26.86
N GLU A 454 -2.13 -14.36 26.50
CA GLU A 454 -3.21 -13.81 27.34
C GLU A 454 -4.31 -14.84 27.59
N LYS A 455 -4.72 -15.55 26.53
CA LYS A 455 -5.79 -16.55 26.56
C LYS A 455 -5.42 -17.80 27.37
N HIS A 456 -4.19 -18.29 27.24
CA HIS A 456 -3.79 -19.60 27.78
C HIS A 456 -2.96 -19.54 29.07
N GLU A 457 -2.23 -18.45 29.28
CA GLU A 457 -1.22 -18.31 30.35
C GLU A 457 -1.47 -17.08 31.24
N GLY A 458 -2.24 -16.11 30.74
CA GLY A 458 -2.77 -14.98 31.51
C GLY A 458 -2.06 -13.65 31.23
N ILE A 459 -2.69 -12.58 31.73
CA ILE A 459 -2.24 -11.19 31.54
C ILE A 459 -0.81 -10.91 32.08
N PRO A 460 -0.40 -11.41 33.27
CA PRO A 460 0.94 -11.14 33.79
C PRO A 460 2.08 -11.64 32.90
N GLU A 461 1.91 -12.81 32.26
CA GLU A 461 2.92 -13.42 31.39
C GLU A 461 3.16 -12.59 30.13
N CYS A 462 2.11 -12.00 29.56
CA CYS A 462 2.22 -11.08 28.43
C CYS A 462 3.10 -9.86 28.76
N ALA A 463 2.85 -9.25 29.92
CA ALA A 463 3.62 -8.10 30.38
C ALA A 463 5.09 -8.46 30.63
N ASN A 464 5.35 -9.67 31.14
CA ASN A 464 6.71 -10.18 31.35
C ASN A 464 7.46 -10.35 30.03
N VAL A 465 6.86 -11.04 29.04
CA VAL A 465 7.45 -11.24 27.70
C VAL A 465 7.79 -9.90 27.03
N LEU A 466 6.83 -8.96 27.00
CA LEU A 466 7.05 -7.65 26.39
C LEU A 466 8.12 -6.83 27.13
N LYS A 467 8.18 -6.94 28.47
CA LYS A 467 9.22 -6.29 29.28
C LYS A 467 10.60 -6.85 28.97
N THR A 468 10.76 -8.18 28.97
CA THR A 468 12.03 -8.83 28.64
C THR A 468 12.46 -8.53 27.21
N ALA A 469 11.53 -8.49 26.25
CA ALA A 469 11.83 -8.08 24.88
C ALA A 469 12.34 -6.63 24.83
N SER A 470 11.71 -5.71 25.56
CA SER A 470 12.16 -4.32 25.65
C SER A 470 13.56 -4.19 26.27
N GLU A 471 13.88 -5.01 27.27
CA GLU A 471 15.20 -5.04 27.92
C GLU A 471 16.28 -5.68 27.04
N THR A 472 15.90 -6.66 26.21
CA THR A 472 16.76 -7.36 25.24
C THR A 472 17.10 -6.43 24.07
N PHE A 473 16.09 -5.80 23.47
CA PHE A 473 16.24 -4.91 22.31
C PHE A 473 16.26 -3.44 22.75
N LYS A 474 17.36 -3.02 23.39
CA LYS A 474 17.46 -1.72 24.07
C LYS A 474 17.27 -0.50 23.18
N HIS A 475 17.54 -0.63 21.87
CA HIS A 475 17.44 0.47 20.91
C HIS A 475 16.09 0.52 20.16
N ASP A 476 15.28 -0.54 20.24
CA ASP A 476 14.00 -0.59 19.50
C ASP A 476 12.87 0.03 20.35
N PRO A 477 12.18 1.08 19.88
CA PRO A 477 11.11 1.75 20.63
C PRO A 477 9.76 1.01 20.60
N PHE A 478 9.56 0.05 19.69
CA PHE A 478 8.26 -0.60 19.49
C PHE A 478 7.90 -1.58 20.60
N TYR A 479 8.89 -2.22 21.23
CA TYR A 479 8.65 -3.09 22.40
C TYR A 479 8.16 -2.32 23.64
N PRO A 480 8.86 -1.26 24.13
CA PRO A 480 8.34 -0.45 25.24
C PRO A 480 7.03 0.26 24.89
N GLN A 481 6.83 0.68 23.64
CA GLN A 481 5.54 1.23 23.17
C GLN A 481 4.42 0.18 23.26
N SER A 482 4.65 -1.04 22.78
CA SER A 482 3.66 -2.13 22.84
C SER A 482 3.34 -2.51 24.29
N LEU A 483 4.33 -2.50 25.17
CA LEU A 483 4.15 -2.72 26.60
C LEU A 483 3.34 -1.60 27.28
N ALA A 484 3.61 -0.33 26.94
CA ALA A 484 2.81 0.80 27.42
C ALA A 484 1.33 0.64 27.02
N ARG A 485 1.09 0.27 25.75
CA ARG A 485 -0.26 -0.05 25.24
C ARG A 485 -0.90 -1.19 26.00
N PHE A 486 -0.16 -2.26 26.28
CA PHE A 486 -0.67 -3.39 27.06
C PHE A 486 -1.09 -2.96 28.46
N TYR A 487 -0.28 -2.14 29.15
CA TYR A 487 -0.61 -1.65 30.49
C TYR A 487 -1.90 -0.82 30.53
N TYR A 488 -2.11 0.14 29.62
CA TYR A 488 -3.32 0.98 29.69
C TYR A 488 -4.58 0.29 29.13
N ILE A 489 -4.44 -0.64 28.17
CA ILE A 489 -5.59 -1.34 27.56
C ILE A 489 -6.03 -2.54 28.42
N LYS A 490 -5.10 -3.42 28.78
CA LYS A 490 -5.43 -4.72 29.41
C LYS A 490 -5.35 -4.68 30.92
N MET A 491 -4.40 -3.95 31.49
CA MET A 491 -4.19 -3.88 32.94
C MET A 491 -4.81 -2.65 33.58
N SER A 492 -5.14 -1.63 32.80
CA SER A 492 -5.55 -0.30 33.29
C SER A 492 -4.55 0.32 34.28
N ASP A 493 -3.27 -0.02 34.13
CA ASP A 493 -2.19 0.51 34.96
C ASP A 493 -1.54 1.68 34.23
N PHE A 494 -2.11 2.87 34.43
CA PHE A 494 -1.66 4.07 33.73
C PHE A 494 -0.28 4.56 34.18
N THR A 495 0.11 4.26 35.43
CA THR A 495 1.44 4.63 35.97
C THR A 495 2.54 3.87 35.26
N ARG A 496 2.41 2.54 35.13
CA ARG A 496 3.38 1.75 34.36
C ARG A 496 3.30 2.08 32.87
N ALA A 497 2.10 2.30 32.33
CA ALA A 497 1.95 2.69 30.93
C ALA A 497 2.71 3.99 30.60
N GLU A 498 2.65 4.99 31.48
CA GLU A 498 3.39 6.25 31.34
C GLU A 498 4.91 6.04 31.35
N ILE A 499 5.44 5.27 32.32
CA ILE A 499 6.88 4.96 32.41
C ILE A 499 7.39 4.32 31.12
N TRP A 500 6.66 3.34 30.57
CA TRP A 500 7.07 2.65 29.35
C TRP A 500 6.87 3.48 28.09
N ALA A 501 5.89 4.38 28.06
CA ALA A 501 5.71 5.34 26.97
C ALA A 501 6.87 6.35 26.93
N GLU A 502 7.29 6.88 28.07
CA GLU A 502 8.47 7.75 28.16
C GLU A 502 9.74 7.00 27.78
N LYS A 503 9.91 5.75 28.23
CA LYS A 503 11.06 4.92 27.81
C LYS A 503 11.09 4.64 26.31
N ALA A 504 9.93 4.50 25.65
CA ALA A 504 9.88 4.38 24.20
C ALA A 504 10.32 5.69 23.52
N LYS A 505 9.83 6.82 24.01
CA LYS A 505 10.17 8.16 23.52
C LYS A 505 11.65 8.50 23.76
N GLU A 506 12.24 8.11 24.89
CA GLU A 506 13.67 8.27 25.17
C GLU A 506 14.57 7.55 24.15
N ARG A 507 14.13 6.38 23.64
CA ARG A 507 14.89 5.63 22.63
C ARG A 507 14.92 6.33 21.28
N VAL A 508 13.82 6.97 20.90
CA VAL A 508 13.72 7.71 19.62
C VAL A 508 12.95 9.03 19.85
N PRO A 509 13.61 10.06 20.41
CA PRO A 509 12.95 11.29 20.86
C PRO A 509 12.45 12.17 19.72
N THR A 510 12.93 11.92 18.51
CA THR A 510 12.52 12.64 17.30
C THR A 510 11.27 12.05 16.66
N ASN A 511 10.83 10.84 17.06
CA ASN A 511 9.76 10.13 16.38
C ASN A 511 8.36 10.49 16.90
N SER A 512 7.53 11.10 16.05
CA SER A 512 6.17 11.52 16.40
C SER A 512 5.24 10.33 16.68
N PHE A 513 5.33 9.24 15.93
CA PHE A 513 4.50 8.04 16.17
C PHE A 513 4.81 7.34 17.49
N ILE A 514 6.06 7.42 17.96
CA ILE A 514 6.42 6.93 19.30
C ILE A 514 5.89 7.87 20.37
N ALA A 515 6.01 9.19 20.17
CA ALA A 515 5.51 10.20 21.10
C ALA A 515 3.99 10.18 21.28
N ASP A 516 3.21 9.81 20.25
CA ASP A 516 1.74 9.62 20.33
C ASP A 516 1.32 8.74 21.51
N THR A 517 2.10 7.70 21.79
CA THR A 517 1.82 6.73 22.87
C THR A 517 1.54 7.40 24.21
N LEU A 518 2.30 8.45 24.56
CA LEU A 518 2.13 9.16 25.83
C LEU A 518 0.79 9.93 25.87
N GLY A 519 0.44 10.59 24.76
CA GLY A 519 -0.86 11.23 24.58
C GLY A 519 -2.01 10.22 24.68
N GLN A 520 -1.87 9.05 24.05
CA GLN A 520 -2.84 7.97 24.15
C GLN A 520 -2.99 7.44 25.59
N VAL A 521 -1.90 7.27 26.34
CA VAL A 521 -1.94 6.84 27.75
C VAL A 521 -2.77 7.83 28.57
N HIS A 522 -2.47 9.13 28.48
CA HIS A 522 -3.18 10.15 29.26
C HIS A 522 -4.64 10.33 28.82
N LYS A 523 -4.92 10.25 27.51
CA LYS A 523 -6.29 10.30 26.97
C LYS A 523 -7.12 9.13 27.47
N ASN A 524 -6.58 7.91 27.45
CA ASN A 524 -7.28 6.73 27.95
C ASN A 524 -7.44 6.77 29.47
N HIS A 525 -6.47 7.35 30.19
CA HIS A 525 -6.61 7.59 31.62
C HIS A 525 -7.79 8.56 31.89
N LEU A 526 -7.83 9.70 31.21
CA LEU A 526 -8.95 10.64 31.27
C LEU A 526 -10.29 9.94 30.96
N TYR A 527 -10.34 9.17 29.86
CA TYR A 527 -11.54 8.45 29.46
C TYR A 527 -12.03 7.48 30.54
N LYS A 528 -11.11 6.74 31.17
CA LYS A 528 -11.44 5.79 32.23
C LYS A 528 -11.89 6.47 33.53
N GLN A 529 -11.34 7.63 33.84
CA GLN A 529 -11.79 8.46 34.97
C GLN A 529 -13.25 8.91 34.76
N VAL A 530 -13.60 9.38 33.57
CA VAL A 530 -14.96 9.92 33.31
C VAL A 530 -16.03 8.85 33.07
N ASN A 531 -15.66 7.68 32.53
CA ASN A 531 -16.61 6.60 32.17
C ASN A 531 -16.46 5.33 33.02
N GLY A 532 -15.60 5.34 34.04
CA GLY A 532 -15.35 4.19 34.91
C GLY A 532 -16.58 3.80 35.74
N LYS A 533 -16.72 2.50 36.03
CA LYS A 533 -17.78 1.96 36.90
C LYS A 533 -17.51 2.17 38.40
N THR A 534 -16.38 2.76 38.76
CA THR A 534 -16.05 3.09 40.15
C THR A 534 -17.00 4.19 40.64
N GLY A 535 -17.66 3.96 41.79
CA GLY A 535 -18.73 4.83 42.31
C GLY A 535 -18.33 6.28 42.63
N GLU A 536 -17.05 6.64 42.54
CA GLU A 536 -16.58 8.03 42.59
C GLU A 536 -16.61 8.65 41.19
N LYS A 537 -17.56 9.57 40.96
CA LYS A 537 -17.54 10.43 39.79
C LYS A 537 -16.30 11.33 39.87
N SER A 538 -15.42 11.29 38.87
CA SER A 538 -14.26 12.19 38.83
C SER A 538 -14.70 13.65 38.92
N GLY A 539 -14.07 14.39 39.84
CA GLY A 539 -14.32 15.81 39.97
C GLY A 539 -13.81 16.59 38.76
N THR A 540 -14.37 17.78 38.52
CA THR A 540 -13.93 18.74 37.49
C THR A 540 -12.41 18.89 37.45
N ARG A 541 -11.76 18.96 38.61
CA ARG A 541 -10.31 19.14 38.74
C ARG A 541 -9.50 18.01 38.14
N ASP A 542 -9.95 16.77 38.29
CA ASP A 542 -9.25 15.58 37.81
C ASP A 542 -9.43 15.42 36.30
N ILE A 543 -10.63 15.75 35.79
CA ILE A 543 -10.90 15.84 34.34
C ILE A 543 -9.93 16.83 33.70
N LEU A 544 -9.83 18.03 34.24
CA LEU A 544 -8.95 19.07 33.72
C LEU A 544 -7.46 18.71 33.85
N PHE A 545 -7.07 18.04 34.94
CA PHE A 545 -5.70 17.59 35.15
C PHE A 545 -5.25 16.63 34.05
N TRP A 546 -6.00 15.56 33.84
CA TRP A 546 -5.65 14.54 32.84
C TRP A 546 -5.81 15.06 31.41
N ALA A 547 -6.78 15.95 31.16
CA ALA A 547 -6.95 16.59 29.87
C ALA A 547 -5.77 17.50 29.51
N GLU A 548 -5.30 18.35 30.45
CA GLU A 548 -4.14 19.20 30.24
C GLU A 548 -2.88 18.37 29.99
N LYS A 549 -2.68 17.28 30.77
CA LYS A 549 -1.57 16.36 30.59
C LYS A 549 -1.59 15.69 29.21
N ALA A 550 -2.76 15.21 28.77
CA ALA A 550 -2.93 14.58 27.46
C ALA A 550 -2.70 15.57 26.31
N ILE A 551 -3.28 16.78 26.39
CA ILE A 551 -3.09 17.82 25.38
C ILE A 551 -1.64 18.27 25.30
N LYS A 552 -0.92 18.37 26.43
CA LYS A 552 0.50 18.69 26.42
C LYS A 552 1.31 17.63 25.67
N ALA A 553 1.03 16.35 25.88
CA ALA A 553 1.68 15.26 25.16
C ALA A 553 1.37 15.30 23.65
N PHE A 554 0.11 15.50 23.25
CA PHE A 554 -0.27 15.62 21.85
C PHE A 554 0.33 16.86 21.16
N LYS A 555 0.47 17.99 21.85
CA LYS A 555 1.17 19.16 21.29
C LYS A 555 2.66 18.87 21.03
N GLN A 556 3.33 18.17 21.94
CA GLN A 556 4.72 17.76 21.72
C GLN A 556 4.86 16.82 20.52
N GLU A 557 3.91 15.89 20.36
CA GLU A 557 3.84 15.02 19.19
C GLU A 557 3.66 15.82 17.88
N GLU A 558 2.76 16.81 17.87
CA GLU A 558 2.55 17.71 16.73
C GLU A 558 3.83 18.47 16.35
N GLU A 559 4.54 19.01 17.34
CA GLU A 559 5.82 19.71 17.13
C GLU A 559 6.91 18.77 16.59
N LEU A 560 6.89 17.49 16.97
CA LEU A 560 7.78 16.47 16.40
C LEU A 560 7.39 16.16 14.96
N ALA A 561 6.12 15.94 14.67
CA ALA A 561 5.64 15.67 13.30
C ALA A 561 5.99 16.81 12.33
N GLU A 562 5.89 18.06 12.78
CA GLU A 562 6.31 19.22 12.00
C GLU A 562 7.84 19.23 11.77
N ARG A 563 8.67 18.93 12.78
CA ARG A 563 10.14 18.89 12.63
C ARG A 563 10.63 17.74 11.76
N GLU A 564 10.06 16.54 11.91
CA GLU A 564 10.35 15.39 11.05
C GLU A 564 10.18 15.78 9.58
N SER A 565 9.06 16.43 9.27
CA SER A 565 8.75 16.82 7.91
C SER A 565 9.72 17.85 7.30
N VAL A 566 10.25 18.78 8.10
CA VAL A 566 11.20 19.83 7.64
C VAL A 566 12.56 19.22 7.35
N ASN A 567 13.07 18.35 8.22
CA ASN A 567 14.36 17.68 8.03
C ASN A 567 14.37 16.77 6.78
N HIS A 568 13.20 16.32 6.33
CA HIS A 568 13.06 15.59 5.08
C HIS A 568 12.96 16.49 3.83
N MET A 569 12.72 17.80 3.98
CA MET A 569 12.68 18.75 2.86
C MET A 569 14.07 19.24 2.41
N GLU A 570 15.07 19.23 3.28
CA GLU A 570 16.46 19.60 2.97
C GLU A 570 17.24 18.40 2.34
N GLY A 571 17.60 18.52 1.05
CA GLY A 571 18.39 17.52 0.29
C GLY A 571 17.59 16.71 -0.75
N ASP A 572 18.23 16.30 -1.86
CA ASP A 572 17.66 15.50 -2.97
C ASP A 572 17.45 14.00 -2.61
N SER A 573 17.01 13.72 -1.38
CA SER A 573 16.81 12.34 -0.93
C SER A 573 15.46 11.76 -1.40
N PRO A 574 15.42 10.54 -1.97
CA PRO A 574 14.21 9.80 -2.31
C PRO A 574 13.22 9.57 -1.14
N MET A 575 13.69 9.75 0.10
CA MET A 575 12.89 9.67 1.33
C MET A 575 11.68 10.62 1.35
N LYS A 576 11.74 11.71 0.55
CA LYS A 576 10.68 12.73 0.43
C LYS A 576 9.30 12.18 0.03
N MET A 577 9.28 11.12 -0.79
CA MET A 577 8.06 10.65 -1.45
C MET A 577 7.16 9.77 -0.55
N TYR A 578 7.70 9.26 0.57
CA TYR A 578 7.07 8.18 1.36
C TYR A 578 6.77 8.56 2.82
N HIS A 579 7.13 9.76 3.25
CA HIS A 579 6.85 10.20 4.62
C HIS A 579 5.35 10.52 4.78
N THR A 580 4.64 9.75 5.60
CA THR A 580 3.27 10.10 6.01
C THR A 580 3.34 11.11 7.14
N PHE A 581 2.80 12.31 6.94
CA PHE A 581 2.67 13.27 8.02
C PHE A 581 1.79 12.71 9.13
N ASN A 582 2.34 12.61 10.35
CA ASN A 582 1.60 12.12 11.50
C ASN A 582 0.63 13.20 12.01
N ASN A 583 -0.66 13.02 11.71
CA ASN A 583 -1.72 13.91 12.19
C ASN A 583 -2.36 13.46 13.52
N ARG A 584 -1.85 12.39 14.15
CA ARG A 584 -2.46 11.78 15.34
C ARG A 584 -2.44 12.74 16.53
N GLY A 585 -1.42 13.58 16.68
CA GLY A 585 -1.40 14.64 17.69
C GLY A 585 -2.54 15.64 17.53
N ILE A 586 -2.75 16.17 16.31
CA ILE A 586 -3.83 17.14 16.02
C ILE A 586 -5.20 16.51 16.28
N PHE A 587 -5.39 15.26 15.85
CA PHE A 587 -6.63 14.52 16.08
C PHE A 587 -6.83 14.18 17.57
N GLY A 588 -5.77 13.73 18.25
CA GLY A 588 -5.75 13.38 19.67
C GLY A 588 -6.10 14.57 20.56
N TYR A 589 -5.62 15.77 20.21
CA TYR A 589 -6.05 17.02 20.83
C TYR A 589 -7.57 17.20 20.75
N LEU A 590 -8.16 17.07 19.56
CA LEU A 590 -9.61 17.22 19.37
C LEU A 590 -10.40 16.15 20.13
N GLN A 591 -9.90 14.91 20.18
CA GLN A 591 -10.52 13.85 20.98
C GLN A 591 -10.54 14.20 22.47
N VAL A 592 -9.43 14.71 23.02
CA VAL A 592 -9.37 15.16 24.42
C VAL A 592 -10.34 16.32 24.65
N ALA A 593 -10.36 17.32 23.76
CA ALA A 593 -11.29 18.44 23.84
C ALA A 593 -12.76 17.98 23.83
N ASN A 594 -13.11 17.02 22.97
CA ASN A 594 -14.46 16.45 22.94
C ASN A 594 -14.80 15.72 24.25
N ILE A 595 -13.86 14.94 24.82
CA ILE A 595 -14.05 14.31 26.14
C ILE A 595 -14.27 15.38 27.22
N VAL A 596 -13.48 16.45 27.24
CA VAL A 596 -13.63 17.56 28.21
C VAL A 596 -15.01 18.21 28.06
N TYR A 597 -15.42 18.53 26.84
CA TYR A 597 -16.72 19.15 26.59
C TYR A 597 -17.87 18.29 27.11
N ASN A 598 -17.91 17.01 26.71
CA ASN A 598 -19.00 16.12 27.13
C ASN A 598 -18.98 15.88 28.64
N SER A 599 -17.82 15.60 29.23
CA SER A 599 -17.72 15.29 30.66
C SER A 599 -18.06 16.50 31.54
N LEU A 600 -17.56 17.70 31.23
CA LEU A 600 -17.88 18.89 32.01
C LEU A 600 -19.33 19.33 31.85
N THR A 601 -19.88 19.28 30.63
CA THR A 601 -21.30 19.64 30.41
C THR A 601 -22.26 18.64 31.06
N ASN A 602 -21.88 17.37 31.15
CA ASN A 602 -22.64 16.36 31.90
C ASN A 602 -22.60 16.60 33.41
N LEU A 603 -21.49 17.14 33.96
CA LEU A 603 -21.40 17.53 35.37
C LEU A 603 -22.23 18.78 35.67
N ASN A 604 -22.14 19.80 34.82
CA ASN A 604 -22.94 21.02 34.94
C ASN A 604 -23.14 21.65 33.54
N PRO A 605 -24.40 21.75 33.04
CA PRO A 605 -24.69 22.31 31.72
C PRO A 605 -24.15 23.73 31.48
N LYS A 606 -23.92 24.51 32.55
CA LYS A 606 -23.34 25.86 32.45
C LYS A 606 -21.90 25.85 31.90
N TRP A 607 -21.17 24.75 32.01
CA TRP A 607 -19.83 24.60 31.40
C TRP A 607 -19.84 24.84 29.90
N ARG A 608 -20.97 24.54 29.23
CA ARG A 608 -21.14 24.82 27.80
C ARG A 608 -20.80 26.28 27.49
N LYS A 609 -21.40 27.21 28.24
CA LYS A 609 -21.24 28.65 28.04
C LYS A 609 -19.81 29.14 28.23
N ILE A 610 -19.04 28.51 29.12
CA ILE A 610 -17.62 28.86 29.32
C ILE A 610 -16.76 28.26 28.20
N LEU A 611 -16.98 27.00 27.85
CA LEU A 611 -16.22 26.31 26.81
C LEU A 611 -16.48 26.91 25.42
N THR A 612 -17.69 27.40 25.17
CA THR A 612 -18.03 28.16 23.97
C THR A 612 -17.71 29.65 24.09
N GLN A 613 -17.14 30.11 25.21
CA GLN A 613 -16.81 31.52 25.47
C GLN A 613 -18.01 32.49 25.35
N GLU A 614 -19.25 32.03 25.57
CA GLU A 614 -20.41 32.90 25.77
C GLU A 614 -20.31 33.71 27.07
N ILE A 615 -19.59 33.18 28.07
CA ILE A 615 -19.33 33.83 29.36
C ILE A 615 -17.82 33.83 29.59
N SER A 616 -17.26 34.97 30.04
CA SER A 616 -15.85 35.08 30.45
C SER A 616 -15.51 34.03 31.50
N ALA A 617 -14.33 33.41 31.36
CA ALA A 617 -13.82 32.47 32.35
C ALA A 617 -13.51 33.10 33.71
N GLU A 618 -13.54 34.43 33.84
CA GLU A 618 -13.48 35.14 35.13
C GLU A 618 -14.68 34.80 36.03
N HIS A 619 -15.79 34.34 35.43
CA HIS A 619 -16.96 33.80 36.15
C HIS A 619 -16.83 32.31 36.52
N LEU A 620 -15.64 31.70 36.41
CA LEU A 620 -15.39 30.32 36.89
C LEU A 620 -15.73 30.17 38.38
N SER A 621 -15.54 31.22 39.17
CA SER A 621 -15.93 31.32 40.58
C SER A 621 -17.43 31.14 40.81
N ILE A 622 -18.27 31.38 39.79
CA ILE A 622 -19.73 31.19 39.84
C ILE A 622 -20.12 29.73 39.55
N LEU A 623 -19.25 28.95 38.90
CA LEU A 623 -19.52 27.55 38.56
C LEU A 623 -19.04 26.55 39.60
N SER A 624 -18.07 26.93 40.45
CA SER A 624 -17.54 26.04 41.48
C SER A 624 -16.90 26.83 42.62
N GLU A 625 -17.14 26.37 43.84
CA GLU A 625 -16.50 26.88 45.07
C GLU A 625 -15.02 26.47 45.18
N ASP A 626 -14.54 25.55 44.33
CA ASP A 626 -13.15 25.10 44.33
C ASP A 626 -12.22 26.14 43.70
N ARG A 627 -11.63 27.00 44.54
CA ARG A 627 -10.62 27.99 44.14
C ARG A 627 -9.42 27.38 43.40
N LYS A 628 -9.13 26.08 43.56
CA LYS A 628 -8.02 25.40 42.87
C LYS A 628 -8.31 25.20 41.38
N LEU A 629 -9.53 25.41 40.91
CA LEU A 629 -9.87 25.38 39.48
C LEU A 629 -9.28 26.54 38.69
N MET A 630 -8.98 27.67 39.36
CA MET A 630 -8.41 28.86 38.71
C MET A 630 -7.08 28.57 38.01
N LYS A 631 -6.31 27.55 38.46
CA LYS A 631 -5.07 27.15 37.78
C LYS A 631 -5.29 26.67 36.34
N TYR A 632 -6.49 26.22 35.98
CA TYR A 632 -6.84 25.77 34.63
C TYR A 632 -7.53 26.84 33.78
N GLN A 633 -7.67 28.07 34.27
CA GLN A 633 -8.37 29.14 33.54
C GLN A 633 -7.80 29.33 32.14
N THR A 634 -6.47 29.46 32.03
CA THR A 634 -5.76 29.60 30.74
C THR A 634 -5.97 28.39 29.82
N PHE A 635 -5.97 27.18 30.39
CA PHE A 635 -6.22 25.96 29.62
C PHE A 635 -7.64 25.99 29.03
N ILE A 636 -8.65 26.24 29.86
CA ILE A 636 -10.07 26.27 29.47
C ILE A 636 -10.32 27.35 28.42
N THR A 637 -9.82 28.57 28.62
CA THR A 637 -10.01 29.68 27.66
C THR A 637 -9.34 29.40 26.33
N SER A 638 -8.24 28.64 26.31
CA SER A 638 -7.52 28.30 25.08
C SER A 638 -8.22 27.25 24.20
N LEU A 639 -9.10 26.41 24.78
CA LEU A 639 -9.65 25.22 24.09
C LEU A 639 -10.43 25.60 22.82
N ARG A 640 -11.37 26.54 22.91
CA ARG A 640 -12.20 26.96 21.75
C ARG A 640 -11.33 27.46 20.61
N VAL A 641 -10.44 28.40 20.89
CA VAL A 641 -9.56 29.01 19.87
C VAL A 641 -8.64 27.96 19.25
N ALA A 642 -8.13 27.02 20.05
CA ALA A 642 -7.28 25.95 19.56
C ALA A 642 -8.05 24.93 18.69
N VAL A 643 -9.29 24.57 19.06
CA VAL A 643 -10.17 23.72 18.25
C VAL A 643 -10.48 24.39 16.91
N GLU A 644 -10.89 25.67 16.93
CA GLU A 644 -11.14 26.46 15.72
C GLU A 644 -9.90 26.52 14.82
N ARG A 645 -8.73 26.85 15.39
CA ARG A 645 -7.46 26.92 14.65
C ARG A 645 -7.09 25.58 14.02
N LYS A 646 -7.22 24.47 14.75
CA LYS A 646 -6.88 23.12 14.23
C LYS A 646 -7.82 22.68 13.12
N PHE A 647 -9.09 23.09 13.17
CA PHE A 647 -10.04 22.82 12.11
C PHE A 647 -9.68 23.63 10.85
N TYR A 648 -9.69 24.96 10.93
CA TYR A 648 -9.52 25.83 9.77
C TYR A 648 -8.12 25.77 9.15
N ASN A 649 -7.06 25.64 9.96
CA ASN A 649 -5.70 25.67 9.43
C ASN A 649 -5.21 24.31 8.92
N PHE A 650 -5.90 23.21 9.28
CA PHE A 650 -5.45 21.86 8.94
C PHE A 650 -6.59 21.00 8.41
N PHE A 651 -7.51 20.56 9.28
CA PHE A 651 -8.47 19.50 8.92
C PHE A 651 -9.45 19.87 7.81
N GLU A 652 -9.86 21.13 7.71
CA GLU A 652 -10.77 21.58 6.67
C GLU A 652 -10.14 21.35 5.28
N SER A 653 -8.92 21.83 5.05
CA SER A 653 -8.18 21.60 3.80
C SER A 653 -7.76 20.14 3.62
N TYR A 654 -7.32 19.46 4.69
CA TYR A 654 -6.89 18.06 4.65
C TYR A 654 -8.00 17.12 4.18
N LEU A 655 -9.21 17.31 4.70
CA LEU A 655 -10.38 16.49 4.37
C LEU A 655 -11.02 16.89 3.04
N THR A 656 -10.93 18.16 2.63
CA THR A 656 -11.51 18.64 1.37
C THR A 656 -10.65 18.24 0.17
N TYR A 657 -9.34 18.40 0.28
CA TYR A 657 -8.44 18.24 -0.86
C TYR A 657 -7.85 16.83 -1.00
N SER A 658 -8.07 15.94 -0.02
CA SER A 658 -7.48 14.61 -0.05
C SER A 658 -8.29 13.52 0.67
N GLU A 659 -8.17 12.30 0.17
CA GLU A 659 -8.81 11.11 0.70
C GLU A 659 -7.76 10.01 0.98
N PRO A 660 -8.02 9.07 1.91
CA PRO A 660 -7.07 8.00 2.17
C PRO A 660 -6.97 7.08 0.95
N ARG A 661 -5.76 6.66 0.57
CA ARG A 661 -5.55 5.73 -0.57
C ARG A 661 -6.25 4.39 -0.34
N ASN A 662 -6.30 3.93 0.91
CA ASN A 662 -7.09 2.80 1.36
C ASN A 662 -8.03 3.24 2.49
N TRP A 663 -9.32 2.99 2.35
CA TRP A 663 -10.32 3.37 3.36
C TRP A 663 -10.08 2.69 4.72
N LYS A 664 -9.39 1.54 4.76
CA LYS A 664 -8.98 0.86 6.00
C LYS A 664 -7.95 1.67 6.80
N ASP A 665 -7.24 2.61 6.16
CA ASP A 665 -6.22 3.45 6.82
C ASP A 665 -6.84 4.54 7.70
N GLN A 666 -8.14 4.82 7.53
CA GLN A 666 -8.84 5.88 8.25
C GLN A 666 -10.13 5.34 8.87
N THR A 667 -10.27 5.49 10.19
CA THR A 667 -11.44 4.94 10.90
C THR A 667 -12.72 5.69 10.52
N PRO A 668 -13.90 5.01 10.47
CA PRO A 668 -15.16 5.63 10.06
C PRO A 668 -15.58 6.85 10.90
N TYR A 669 -15.16 6.88 12.17
CA TYR A 669 -15.46 7.98 13.09
C TYR A 669 -14.53 9.19 12.93
N PHE A 670 -13.44 9.10 12.17
CA PHE A 670 -12.40 10.14 12.12
C PHE A 670 -12.96 11.51 11.72
N GLN A 671 -13.62 11.59 10.56
CA GLN A 671 -14.20 12.85 10.07
C GLN A 671 -15.35 13.32 10.97
N ARG A 672 -16.20 12.39 11.42
CA ARG A 672 -17.34 12.70 12.30
C ARG A 672 -16.88 13.34 13.60
N ASP A 673 -15.87 12.77 14.26
CA ASP A 673 -15.39 13.24 15.55
C ASP A 673 -14.72 14.62 15.46
N ILE A 674 -14.03 14.91 14.34
CA ILE A 674 -13.46 16.24 14.05
C ILE A 674 -14.57 17.28 13.94
N VAL A 675 -15.57 17.01 13.09
CA VAL A 675 -16.69 17.94 12.84
C VAL A 675 -17.54 18.11 14.10
N ASP A 676 -17.84 17.02 14.82
CA ASP A 676 -18.58 17.06 16.09
C ASP A 676 -17.87 17.92 17.14
N CYS A 677 -16.55 17.71 17.33
CA CYS A 677 -15.75 18.50 18.25
C CYS A 677 -15.77 19.99 17.87
N PHE A 678 -15.54 20.31 16.59
CA PHE A 678 -15.58 21.68 16.11
C PHE A 678 -16.96 22.32 16.36
N CYS A 679 -18.05 21.65 15.99
CA CYS A 679 -19.40 22.17 16.18
C CYS A 679 -19.70 22.43 17.66
N LYS A 680 -19.31 21.52 18.57
CA LYS A 680 -19.53 21.70 20.01
C LYS A 680 -18.91 22.97 20.59
N TYR A 681 -17.71 23.33 20.12
CA TYR A 681 -17.01 24.53 20.60
C TYR A 681 -17.45 25.82 19.90
N THR A 682 -18.13 25.75 18.76
CA THR A 682 -18.45 26.90 17.91
C THR A 682 -19.94 27.21 17.76
N SER A 683 -20.85 26.29 18.08
CA SER A 683 -22.31 26.42 17.85
C SER A 683 -23.05 27.30 18.87
N ALA A 684 -22.39 28.22 19.56
CA ALA A 684 -23.04 29.10 20.52
C ALA A 684 -24.02 30.08 19.85
N PRO A 685 -25.29 30.16 20.29
CA PRO A 685 -26.21 31.18 19.80
C PRO A 685 -25.75 32.54 20.33
N SER A 686 -25.52 33.51 19.44
CA SER A 686 -25.12 34.85 19.85
C SER A 686 -26.06 35.92 19.30
N SER A 687 -26.08 37.05 20.02
CA SER A 687 -26.93 38.21 19.83
C SER A 687 -26.95 38.76 18.40
N LYS A 688 -28.18 39.01 17.96
CA LYS A 688 -28.82 39.74 16.83
C LYS A 688 -28.04 40.62 15.81
N GLU A 689 -26.72 40.65 15.77
CA GLU A 689 -25.99 41.28 14.65
C GLU A 689 -25.47 40.20 13.68
N GLU A 690 -26.11 40.13 12.50
CA GLU A 690 -25.74 39.29 11.37
C GLU A 690 -24.50 39.87 10.65
N LEU A 691 -23.31 39.67 11.23
CA LEU A 691 -22.07 39.96 10.50
C LEU A 691 -21.88 38.93 9.37
N PRO A 692 -21.61 39.32 8.11
CA PRO A 692 -21.51 38.39 6.98
C PRO A 692 -20.55 37.21 7.21
N LEU A 693 -19.35 37.49 7.72
CA LEU A 693 -18.33 36.46 7.97
C LEU A 693 -18.75 35.46 9.06
N LYS A 694 -19.48 35.91 10.06
CA LYS A 694 -19.98 35.07 11.16
C LYS A 694 -21.05 34.09 10.65
N THR A 695 -21.98 34.59 9.85
CA THR A 695 -23.01 33.77 9.19
C THR A 695 -22.37 32.70 8.28
N LEU A 696 -21.29 33.07 7.57
CA LEU A 696 -20.55 32.12 6.75
C LEU A 696 -19.85 31.04 7.59
N LYS A 697 -19.27 31.39 8.75
CA LYS A 697 -18.65 30.41 9.67
C LYS A 697 -19.67 29.40 10.20
N GLU A 698 -20.86 29.85 10.59
CA GLU A 698 -21.95 28.98 11.04
C GLU A 698 -22.41 27.99 9.95
N LYS A 699 -22.27 28.39 8.68
CA LYS A 699 -22.56 27.55 7.51
C LYS A 699 -21.37 26.75 7.00
N MET A 700 -20.21 26.78 7.67
CA MET A 700 -18.96 26.17 7.21
C MET A 700 -18.54 26.63 5.80
N ALA A 701 -18.84 27.89 5.47
CA ALA A 701 -18.70 28.48 4.15
C ALA A 701 -17.78 29.73 4.16
N SER A 702 -17.01 29.93 5.24
CA SER A 702 -16.14 31.10 5.45
C SER A 702 -14.75 30.97 4.83
N THR A 703 -14.44 29.84 4.19
CA THR A 703 -13.14 29.55 3.58
C THR A 703 -13.32 28.86 2.23
N PHE A 704 -12.27 28.85 1.42
CA PHE A 704 -12.29 28.16 0.12
C PHE A 704 -12.52 26.64 0.24
N PRO A 705 -11.83 25.91 1.14
CA PRO A 705 -12.11 24.49 1.34
C PRO A 705 -13.54 24.26 1.84
N GLY A 706 -14.01 25.06 2.81
CA GLY A 706 -15.38 24.97 3.33
C GLY A 706 -16.44 25.12 2.24
N LEU A 707 -16.32 26.15 1.39
CA LEU A 707 -17.16 26.35 0.21
C LEU A 707 -17.16 25.14 -0.73
N SER A 708 -16.00 24.53 -0.97
CA SER A 708 -15.83 23.37 -1.85
C SER A 708 -16.53 22.11 -1.33
N THR A 709 -16.91 22.06 -0.05
CA THR A 709 -17.65 20.92 0.53
C THR A 709 -19.17 21.08 0.48
N LEU A 710 -19.67 22.25 0.06
CA LEU A 710 -21.10 22.54 0.04
C LEU A 710 -21.85 21.65 -0.97
N ASN A 711 -22.99 21.11 -0.52
CA ASN A 711 -23.90 20.38 -1.39
C ASN A 711 -24.86 21.34 -2.12
N ARG A 712 -25.59 20.81 -3.11
CA ARG A 712 -26.61 21.58 -3.85
C ARG A 712 -27.77 22.09 -3.00
N ASN A 713 -27.98 21.51 -1.81
CA ASN A 713 -29.03 21.90 -0.87
C ASN A 713 -28.64 23.11 0.00
N ALA A 714 -27.37 23.54 -0.02
CA ALA A 714 -26.94 24.76 0.64
C ALA A 714 -27.63 25.98 -0.01
N ASN A 715 -27.91 27.01 0.78
CA ASN A 715 -28.42 28.27 0.24
C ASN A 715 -27.29 29.06 -0.44
N LEU A 716 -26.87 28.59 -1.62
CA LEU A 716 -25.75 29.12 -2.40
C LEU A 716 -25.99 30.57 -2.83
N SER A 717 -27.25 30.96 -3.08
CA SER A 717 -27.60 32.35 -3.40
C SER A 717 -27.24 33.30 -2.24
N LYS A 718 -27.62 32.93 -1.01
CA LYS A 718 -27.30 33.72 0.18
C LYS A 718 -25.81 33.74 0.47
N ILE A 719 -25.13 32.60 0.35
CA ILE A 719 -23.68 32.50 0.56
C ILE A 719 -22.93 33.39 -0.44
N THR A 720 -23.34 33.38 -1.71
CA THR A 720 -22.74 34.22 -2.76
C THR A 720 -22.97 35.70 -2.50
N GLU A 721 -24.16 36.08 -2.03
CA GLU A 721 -24.47 37.46 -1.62
C GLU A 721 -23.58 37.93 -0.45
N LEU A 722 -23.39 37.09 0.57
CA LEU A 722 -22.52 37.41 1.71
C LEU A 722 -21.06 37.60 1.26
N TRP A 723 -20.55 36.72 0.39
CA TRP A 723 -19.21 36.88 -0.17
C TRP A 723 -19.09 38.10 -1.09
N LYS A 724 -20.17 38.49 -1.78
CA LYS A 724 -20.21 39.73 -2.57
C LYS A 724 -20.02 40.96 -1.69
N ILE A 725 -20.64 40.99 -0.51
CA ILE A 725 -20.49 42.08 0.47
C ILE A 725 -19.04 42.13 0.95
N ILE A 726 -18.49 41.00 1.42
CA ILE A 726 -17.12 40.95 1.96
C ILE A 726 -16.09 41.32 0.88
N ASN A 727 -16.27 40.88 -0.37
CA ASN A 727 -15.39 41.22 -1.47
C ASN A 727 -15.44 42.69 -1.87
N LYS A 728 -16.60 43.34 -1.73
CA LYS A 728 -16.70 44.80 -1.92
C LYS A 728 -16.00 45.58 -0.82
N GLU A 729 -16.06 45.09 0.42
CA GLU A 729 -15.37 45.70 1.56
C GLU A 729 -13.85 45.48 1.52
N ASN A 730 -13.40 44.38 0.89
CA ASN A 730 -11.99 43.99 0.82
C ASN A 730 -11.55 43.72 -0.64
N PRO A 731 -11.61 44.72 -1.54
CA PRO A 731 -11.40 44.52 -2.98
C PRO A 731 -9.97 44.12 -3.38
N ASP A 732 -8.99 44.35 -2.50
CA ASP A 732 -7.58 43.98 -2.70
C ASP A 732 -7.18 42.65 -2.02
N ASP A 733 -8.09 41.98 -1.31
CA ASP A 733 -7.81 40.66 -0.72
C ASP A 733 -8.12 39.54 -1.71
N VAL A 734 -7.05 38.88 -2.18
CA VAL A 734 -7.13 37.75 -3.12
C VAL A 734 -7.97 36.59 -2.58
N ASN A 735 -7.94 36.32 -1.27
CA ASN A 735 -8.66 35.18 -0.70
C ASN A 735 -10.16 35.42 -0.71
N THR A 736 -10.57 36.64 -0.34
CA THR A 736 -11.97 37.08 -0.43
C THR A 736 -12.46 37.05 -1.88
N ALA A 737 -11.66 37.52 -2.84
CA ALA A 737 -11.98 37.43 -4.26
C ALA A 737 -12.14 35.96 -4.73
N CYS A 738 -11.23 35.07 -4.33
CA CYS A 738 -11.31 33.66 -4.65
C CYS A 738 -12.58 33.01 -4.09
N ASN A 739 -12.92 33.28 -2.83
CA ASN A 739 -14.13 32.74 -2.21
C ASN A 739 -15.41 33.25 -2.89
N TYR A 740 -15.46 34.53 -3.26
CA TYR A 740 -16.58 35.08 -4.03
C TYR A 740 -16.72 34.43 -5.41
N ILE A 741 -15.62 34.23 -6.13
CA ILE A 741 -15.63 33.56 -7.44
C ILE A 741 -16.09 32.11 -7.30
N LEU A 742 -15.54 31.36 -6.34
CA LEU A 742 -15.94 29.98 -6.08
C LEU A 742 -17.45 29.89 -5.77
N ALA A 743 -17.97 30.79 -4.93
CA ALA A 743 -19.40 30.83 -4.61
C ALA A 743 -20.28 31.02 -5.87
N ASN A 744 -19.85 31.89 -6.82
CA ASN A 744 -20.55 32.06 -8.10
C ASN A 744 -20.49 30.81 -9.00
N ILE A 745 -19.34 30.12 -9.05
CA ILE A 745 -19.19 28.86 -9.79
C ILE A 745 -20.15 27.79 -9.21
N LEU A 746 -20.19 27.66 -7.89
CA LEU A 746 -21.07 26.72 -7.19
C LEU A 746 -22.55 27.07 -7.41
N GLN A 747 -22.94 28.33 -7.29
CA GLN A 747 -24.31 28.78 -7.51
C GLN A 747 -24.78 28.48 -8.95
N THR A 748 -23.89 28.63 -9.94
CA THR A 748 -24.20 28.32 -11.36
C THR A 748 -24.44 26.83 -11.61
N ASN A 749 -23.86 25.96 -10.77
CA ASN A 749 -24.06 24.51 -10.82
C ASN A 749 -25.31 24.04 -10.05
N GLY A 750 -26.03 24.93 -9.35
CA GLY A 750 -27.27 24.64 -8.63
C GLY A 750 -28.55 24.82 -9.47
N PRO A 751 -29.72 24.41 -8.95
CA PRO A 751 -31.01 24.69 -9.59
C PRO A 751 -31.31 26.20 -9.63
N VAL A 752 -32.06 26.65 -10.65
CA VAL A 752 -32.45 28.05 -10.99
C VAL A 752 -31.88 29.11 -10.04
N ALA A 753 -30.75 29.70 -10.42
CA ALA A 753 -30.04 30.68 -9.60
C ALA A 753 -30.76 32.04 -9.61
N SER A 754 -31.33 32.43 -8.47
CA SER A 754 -31.84 33.79 -8.21
C SER A 754 -31.22 34.34 -6.92
N PRO A 755 -30.61 35.55 -6.91
CA PRO A 755 -30.32 36.40 -8.07
C PRO A 755 -29.29 35.75 -9.02
N GLU A 756 -29.24 36.23 -10.27
CA GLU A 756 -28.33 35.67 -11.28
C GLU A 756 -26.85 35.78 -10.83
N PRO A 757 -26.05 34.69 -10.97
CA PRO A 757 -24.63 34.72 -10.67
C PRO A 757 -23.88 35.70 -11.58
N ALA A 758 -22.71 36.16 -11.13
CA ALA A 758 -21.83 36.95 -11.96
C ALA A 758 -21.38 36.17 -13.21
N THR A 759 -21.30 36.88 -14.33
CA THR A 759 -20.93 36.30 -15.63
C THR A 759 -19.45 35.92 -15.70
N LEU A 760 -19.09 34.98 -16.57
CA LEU A 760 -17.70 34.57 -16.76
C LEU A 760 -16.74 35.74 -17.07
N PRO A 761 -17.07 36.71 -17.94
CA PRO A 761 -16.22 37.89 -18.14
C PRO A 761 -16.02 38.74 -16.88
N GLN A 762 -17.06 38.92 -16.06
CA GLN A 762 -16.96 39.66 -14.80
C GLN A 762 -16.04 38.94 -13.80
N LEU A 763 -16.14 37.61 -13.69
CA LEU A 763 -15.28 36.82 -12.81
C LEU A 763 -13.81 36.82 -13.29
N ARG A 764 -13.59 36.72 -14.61
CA ARG A 764 -12.25 36.84 -15.22
C ARG A 764 -11.62 38.19 -14.92
N ALA A 765 -12.38 39.28 -15.06
CA ALA A 765 -11.90 40.63 -14.77
C ALA A 765 -11.51 40.83 -13.29
N ILE A 766 -12.16 40.13 -12.35
CA ILE A 766 -11.75 40.15 -10.93
C ILE A 766 -10.38 39.49 -10.76
N LEU A 767 -10.15 38.33 -11.36
CA LEU A 767 -8.86 37.62 -11.24
C LEU A 767 -7.71 38.31 -11.98
N GLN A 768 -7.96 38.87 -13.17
CA GLN A 768 -6.94 39.55 -13.98
C GLN A 768 -6.24 40.67 -13.21
N LYS A 769 -6.97 41.42 -12.37
CA LYS A 769 -6.40 42.45 -11.47
C LYS A 769 -5.28 41.93 -10.57
N PHE A 770 -5.31 40.66 -10.21
CA PHE A 770 -4.28 40.01 -9.37
C PHE A 770 -3.22 39.28 -10.19
N MET A 771 -3.55 38.87 -11.42
CA MET A 771 -2.61 38.25 -12.35
C MET A 771 -1.59 39.26 -12.90
N GLU A 772 -2.02 40.51 -13.10
CA GLU A 772 -1.21 41.61 -13.64
C GLU A 772 -0.31 42.28 -12.60
N LYS A 773 -0.58 42.07 -11.30
CA LYS A 773 0.27 42.58 -10.21
C LYS A 773 1.56 41.77 -10.14
N GLU A 774 2.72 42.41 -10.33
CA GLU A 774 4.00 41.81 -9.97
C GLU A 774 4.00 41.51 -8.46
N ASN A 775 4.05 40.22 -8.11
CA ASN A 775 4.10 39.78 -6.73
C ASN A 775 5.41 39.02 -6.49
N SER A 776 6.17 39.44 -5.47
CA SER A 776 7.38 38.76 -5.04
C SER A 776 7.11 37.41 -4.37
N LYS A 777 5.84 37.12 -4.03
CA LYS A 777 5.39 35.85 -3.44
C LYS A 777 4.41 35.14 -4.37
N LEU A 778 4.53 33.81 -4.46
CA LEU A 778 3.53 32.95 -5.10
C LEU A 778 2.15 33.14 -4.45
N TRP A 779 1.11 33.18 -5.27
CA TRP A 779 -0.27 33.14 -4.78
C TRP A 779 -0.63 31.75 -4.23
N THR A 780 -1.83 31.63 -3.64
CA THR A 780 -2.28 30.37 -3.07
C THR A 780 -2.64 29.34 -4.16
N PRO A 781 -2.57 28.02 -3.88
CA PRO A 781 -3.04 26.99 -4.82
C PRO A 781 -4.49 27.20 -5.27
N GLU A 782 -5.34 27.70 -4.38
CA GLU A 782 -6.73 28.05 -4.66
C GLU A 782 -6.88 29.14 -5.72
N PHE A 783 -6.01 30.16 -5.69
CA PHE A 783 -5.99 31.21 -6.70
C PHE A 783 -5.66 30.63 -8.08
N TYR A 784 -4.59 29.85 -8.16
CA TYR A 784 -4.16 29.26 -9.44
C TYR A 784 -5.17 28.24 -9.98
N LEU A 785 -5.83 27.48 -9.10
CA LEU A 785 -6.96 26.63 -9.47
C LEU A 785 -8.05 27.43 -10.18
N LEU A 786 -8.47 28.57 -9.62
CA LEU A 786 -9.49 29.41 -10.26
C LEU A 786 -9.02 30.02 -11.59
N VAL A 787 -7.74 30.39 -11.70
CA VAL A 787 -7.16 30.83 -12.98
C VAL A 787 -7.32 29.73 -14.03
N LEU A 788 -6.91 28.50 -13.71
CA LEU A 788 -7.05 27.38 -14.65
C LEU A 788 -8.51 27.10 -15.00
N LEU A 789 -9.44 27.15 -14.03
CA LEU A 789 -10.86 26.90 -14.28
C LEU A 789 -11.52 27.97 -15.19
N LEU A 790 -11.29 29.25 -14.90
CA LEU A 790 -11.93 30.35 -15.64
C LEU A 790 -11.30 30.59 -17.01
N PHE A 791 -9.99 30.34 -17.16
CA PHE A 791 -9.25 30.60 -18.40
C PHE A 791 -8.94 29.34 -19.20
N TRP A 792 -9.44 28.16 -18.79
CA TRP A 792 -9.31 26.94 -19.60
C TRP A 792 -9.87 27.17 -21.03
N PRO A 793 -9.18 26.73 -22.10
CA PRO A 793 -9.63 27.02 -23.47
C PRO A 793 -10.95 26.31 -23.80
N GLU A 794 -11.74 26.93 -24.67
CA GLU A 794 -12.91 26.30 -25.31
C GLU A 794 -12.51 25.84 -26.73
N GLU A 795 -13.25 24.91 -27.32
CA GLU A 795 -13.09 24.61 -28.75
C GLU A 795 -13.36 25.89 -29.54
N ALA A 796 -12.36 26.37 -30.27
CA ALA A 796 -12.40 27.66 -30.95
C ALA A 796 -13.61 27.73 -31.88
N ARG A 797 -14.45 28.76 -31.70
CA ARG A 797 -15.46 29.17 -32.68
C ARG A 797 -14.83 30.24 -33.58
N GLU A 798 -15.14 30.23 -34.86
CA GLU A 798 -14.67 31.26 -35.78
C GLU A 798 -15.03 32.66 -35.24
N GLY A 799 -14.00 33.47 -34.95
CA GLY A 799 -14.17 34.85 -34.45
C GLY A 799 -13.89 35.08 -32.96
N ASP A 800 -13.55 34.06 -32.16
CA ASP A 800 -13.18 34.26 -30.76
C ASP A 800 -11.77 34.90 -30.62
N VAL A 801 -11.69 36.00 -29.87
CA VAL A 801 -10.42 36.61 -29.47
C VAL A 801 -9.70 35.62 -28.54
N THR A 802 -8.58 35.08 -28.97
CA THR A 802 -7.75 34.19 -28.16
C THR A 802 -7.28 34.93 -26.90
N ASN A 803 -7.74 34.51 -25.72
CA ASN A 803 -7.12 34.93 -24.47
C ASN A 803 -5.67 34.40 -24.48
N ASP A 804 -4.71 35.30 -24.69
CA ASP A 804 -3.27 35.03 -24.80
C ASP A 804 -2.61 34.77 -23.44
N ILE A 805 -3.25 33.91 -22.63
CA ILE A 805 -2.74 33.49 -21.34
C ILE A 805 -1.91 32.22 -21.54
N ASP A 806 -0.70 32.24 -21.02
CA ASP A 806 0.15 31.06 -20.91
C ASP A 806 -0.31 30.19 -19.73
N LEU A 807 -1.14 29.19 -20.03
CA LEU A 807 -1.67 28.27 -19.01
C LEU A 807 -0.59 27.36 -18.44
N ASN A 808 0.48 27.05 -19.17
CA ASN A 808 1.56 26.19 -18.67
C ASN A 808 2.31 26.88 -17.52
N LYS A 809 2.55 28.19 -17.62
CA LYS A 809 3.06 28.99 -16.50
C LYS A 809 2.20 28.85 -15.25
N TYR A 810 0.88 28.92 -15.37
CA TYR A 810 -0.03 28.81 -14.21
C TYR A 810 -0.15 27.39 -13.66
N VAL A 811 -0.03 26.36 -14.50
CA VAL A 811 0.10 24.96 -14.06
C VAL A 811 1.36 24.80 -13.20
N GLU A 812 2.49 25.36 -13.64
CA GLU A 812 3.75 25.33 -12.88
C GLU A 812 3.64 26.12 -11.57
N CYS A 813 3.13 27.36 -11.60
CA CYS A 813 2.90 28.15 -10.39
C CYS A 813 1.99 27.44 -9.39
N MET A 814 0.93 26.78 -9.86
CA MET A 814 0.02 26.01 -9.02
C MET A 814 0.74 24.85 -8.33
N LYS A 815 1.56 24.11 -9.07
CA LYS A 815 2.35 23.00 -8.53
C LYS A 815 3.34 23.49 -7.47
N GLN A 816 4.05 24.59 -7.72
CA GLN A 816 4.96 25.21 -6.74
C GLN A 816 4.21 25.69 -5.50
N ALA A 817 3.05 26.33 -5.66
CA ALA A 817 2.23 26.77 -4.54
C ALA A 817 1.70 25.57 -3.72
N PHE A 818 1.30 24.48 -4.37
CA PHE A 818 0.87 23.25 -3.72
C PHE A 818 2.03 22.61 -2.94
N ASP A 819 3.21 22.52 -3.56
CA ASP A 819 4.42 21.98 -2.95
C ASP A 819 4.78 22.74 -1.66
N ASN A 820 4.64 24.07 -1.68
CA ASN A 820 4.91 24.93 -0.52
C ASN A 820 3.86 24.82 0.60
N LYS A 821 2.57 24.68 0.26
CA LYS A 821 1.47 24.78 1.24
C LYS A 821 0.95 23.42 1.73
N TYR A 822 0.82 22.44 0.84
CA TYR A 822 0.02 21.24 1.06
C TYR A 822 0.77 19.92 0.91
N LYS A 823 1.79 19.83 0.05
CA LYS A 823 2.48 18.56 -0.23
C LYS A 823 2.91 17.82 1.03
N LYS A 824 3.52 18.54 1.97
CA LYS A 824 3.89 18.01 3.30
C LYS A 824 2.79 17.18 3.95
N TYR A 825 1.56 17.68 3.92
CA TYR A 825 0.42 17.11 4.64
C TYR A 825 -0.36 16.10 3.80
N LEU A 826 -0.35 16.23 2.47
CA LEU A 826 -1.23 15.48 1.57
C LEU A 826 -0.51 14.43 0.70
N GLN A 827 0.83 14.37 0.69
CA GLN A 827 1.59 13.49 -0.21
C GLN A 827 1.29 11.99 -0.06
N SER A 828 0.97 11.53 1.15
CA SER A 828 0.62 10.12 1.40
C SER A 828 -0.84 9.79 1.08
N ARG A 829 -1.62 10.78 0.65
CA ARG A 829 -3.06 10.66 0.35
C ARG A 829 -3.31 10.78 -1.14
N GLU A 830 -4.52 10.39 -1.56
CA GLU A 830 -4.98 10.65 -2.92
C GLU A 830 -5.60 12.04 -2.97
N LEU A 831 -5.14 12.88 -3.90
CA LEU A 831 -5.70 14.22 -4.09
C LEU A 831 -7.05 14.13 -4.79
N VAL A 832 -8.01 14.89 -4.27
CA VAL A 832 -9.38 14.89 -4.75
C VAL A 832 -9.58 15.97 -5.82
N PRO A 833 -10.12 15.64 -7.00
CA PRO A 833 -10.60 16.65 -7.94
C PRO A 833 -11.82 17.36 -7.38
N LEU A 834 -11.77 18.69 -7.34
CA LEU A 834 -12.89 19.53 -6.92
C LEU A 834 -13.86 19.80 -8.08
N PHE A 835 -13.32 19.88 -9.29
CA PHE A 835 -14.06 20.13 -10.51
C PHE A 835 -13.64 19.18 -11.63
N TYR A 836 -14.58 18.88 -12.52
CA TYR A 836 -14.35 18.14 -13.76
C TYR A 836 -14.80 18.98 -14.95
N LEU A 837 -14.18 18.75 -16.11
CA LEU A 837 -14.59 19.37 -17.36
C LEU A 837 -15.79 18.62 -17.95
N GLY A 838 -16.92 19.30 -18.07
CA GLY A 838 -18.18 18.82 -18.64
C GLY A 838 -18.49 19.40 -20.01
N LYS A 839 -19.60 18.94 -20.59
CA LYS A 839 -20.06 19.31 -21.94
C LYS A 839 -20.78 20.68 -22.03
N GLY A 840 -20.98 21.36 -20.91
CA GLY A 840 -21.65 22.66 -20.86
C GLY A 840 -20.83 23.81 -21.46
N ALA A 841 -21.43 25.00 -21.60
CA ALA A 841 -20.75 26.22 -22.05
C ALA A 841 -20.53 27.21 -20.88
N GLY A 842 -19.51 28.06 -20.98
CA GLY A 842 -19.18 29.04 -19.94
C GLY A 842 -18.94 28.37 -18.58
N LEU A 843 -19.52 28.91 -17.50
CA LEU A 843 -19.37 28.34 -16.15
C LEU A 843 -20.04 26.96 -15.98
N LYS A 844 -21.05 26.62 -16.79
CA LYS A 844 -21.74 25.32 -16.71
C LYS A 844 -20.88 24.15 -17.20
N ARG A 845 -19.73 24.42 -17.81
CA ARG A 845 -18.74 23.38 -18.15
C ARG A 845 -17.97 22.86 -16.93
N LEU A 846 -17.97 23.60 -15.81
CA LEU A 846 -17.24 23.24 -14.61
C LEU A 846 -18.12 22.40 -13.69
N VAL A 847 -18.04 21.08 -13.81
CA VAL A 847 -18.86 20.15 -13.02
C VAL A 847 -18.22 19.95 -11.66
N HIS A 848 -18.85 20.48 -10.61
CA HIS A 848 -18.37 20.30 -9.23
C HIS A 848 -18.50 18.85 -8.75
N LYS A 849 -17.55 18.37 -7.94
CA LYS A 849 -17.51 17.00 -7.37
C LYS A 849 -18.83 16.58 -6.73
N SER A 850 -19.53 17.46 -6.02
CA SER A 850 -20.81 17.12 -5.37
C SER A 850 -21.86 16.61 -6.37
N SER A 851 -21.81 17.06 -7.63
CA SER A 851 -22.70 16.55 -8.69
C SER A 851 -22.42 15.09 -9.03
N ILE A 852 -21.13 14.69 -8.99
CA ILE A 852 -20.70 13.31 -9.20
C ILE A 852 -21.09 12.46 -7.99
N ASP A 853 -20.87 12.98 -6.77
CA ASP A 853 -21.25 12.30 -5.53
C ASP A 853 -22.76 12.01 -5.47
N ASP A 854 -23.61 12.95 -5.91
CA ASP A 854 -25.06 12.78 -5.98
C ASP A 854 -25.46 11.65 -6.96
N ILE A 855 -24.83 11.61 -8.15
CA ILE A 855 -25.03 10.52 -9.12
C ILE A 855 -24.64 9.17 -8.49
N CYS A 856 -23.48 9.11 -7.81
CA CYS A 856 -23.02 7.91 -7.13
C CYS A 856 -24.01 7.44 -6.04
N VAL A 857 -24.58 8.37 -5.27
CA VAL A 857 -25.58 8.07 -4.23
C VAL A 857 -26.85 7.50 -4.85
N ASP A 858 -27.33 8.08 -5.94
CA ASP A 858 -28.55 7.62 -6.61
C ASP A 858 -28.36 6.27 -7.32
N LEU A 859 -27.18 6.02 -7.90
CA LEU A 859 -26.82 4.71 -8.44
C LEU A 859 -26.85 3.62 -7.35
N LYS A 860 -26.32 3.92 -6.16
CA LYS A 860 -26.35 3.01 -5.00
C LYS A 860 -27.78 2.70 -4.55
N LYS A 861 -28.67 3.69 -4.50
CA LYS A 861 -30.08 3.49 -4.12
C LYS A 861 -30.83 2.57 -5.10
N ARG A 862 -30.46 2.59 -6.38
CA ARG A 862 -31.13 1.82 -7.45
C ARG A 862 -30.77 0.32 -7.49
N LYS A 863 -30.01 -0.21 -6.53
CA LYS A 863 -29.54 -1.62 -6.44
C LYS A 863 -28.83 -2.16 -7.69
N SER A 864 -28.43 -1.31 -8.63
CA SER A 864 -27.98 -1.76 -9.96
C SER A 864 -26.47 -2.02 -10.06
N ARG A 865 -25.66 -1.71 -9.04
CA ARG A 865 -24.20 -1.94 -9.05
C ARG A 865 -23.59 -1.72 -7.66
N THR A 866 -22.68 -2.59 -7.25
CA THR A 866 -21.74 -2.33 -6.14
C THR A 866 -20.72 -1.32 -6.62
N LEU A 867 -21.05 -0.02 -6.56
CA LEU A 867 -20.08 1.02 -6.89
C LEU A 867 -18.99 0.99 -5.81
N ASN A 868 -17.80 0.51 -6.17
CA ASN A 868 -16.61 0.43 -5.32
C ASN A 868 -16.51 1.70 -4.47
N LYS A 869 -16.36 1.58 -3.14
CA LYS A 869 -16.27 2.73 -2.22
C LYS A 869 -15.02 3.61 -2.45
N THR A 870 -14.19 3.30 -3.45
CA THR A 870 -13.10 4.16 -3.93
C THR A 870 -13.65 5.33 -4.73
N ARG A 871 -13.93 6.43 -4.03
CA ARG A 871 -14.20 7.74 -4.62
C ARG A 871 -13.06 8.15 -5.57
N GLY A 872 -13.40 8.71 -6.74
CA GLY A 872 -12.44 9.24 -7.71
C GLY A 872 -12.23 8.39 -8.97
N SER A 873 -11.44 7.30 -8.91
CA SER A 873 -10.99 6.59 -10.13
C SER A 873 -11.99 5.61 -10.73
N ALA A 874 -12.71 4.85 -9.91
CA ALA A 874 -13.67 3.84 -10.37
C ALA A 874 -14.98 4.49 -10.87
N GLU A 875 -15.33 5.63 -10.30
CA GLU A 875 -16.56 6.36 -10.57
C GLU A 875 -16.58 6.94 -12.00
N ILE A 876 -15.47 7.51 -12.48
CA ILE A 876 -15.38 8.10 -13.83
C ILE A 876 -15.46 7.03 -14.95
N ARG A 877 -15.26 5.75 -14.62
CA ARG A 877 -15.46 4.66 -15.57
C ARG A 877 -16.94 4.30 -15.76
N ASP A 878 -17.83 4.76 -14.88
CA ASP A 878 -19.27 4.54 -15.04
C ASP A 878 -19.84 5.45 -16.13
N THR A 879 -20.61 4.85 -17.04
CA THR A 879 -21.22 5.55 -18.18
C THR A 879 -22.11 6.72 -17.75
N CYS A 880 -22.81 6.61 -16.60
CA CYS A 880 -23.67 7.68 -16.11
C CYS A 880 -22.89 8.95 -15.74
N ILE A 881 -21.64 8.78 -15.30
CA ILE A 881 -20.73 9.90 -15.01
C ILE A 881 -20.12 10.42 -16.31
N GLN A 882 -19.68 9.52 -17.20
CA GLN A 882 -19.11 9.88 -18.50
C GLN A 882 -20.05 10.72 -19.37
N ASP A 883 -21.37 10.51 -19.26
CA ASP A 883 -22.36 11.28 -19.99
C ASP A 883 -22.35 12.78 -19.64
N HIS A 884 -21.90 13.13 -18.45
CA HIS A 884 -21.81 14.50 -17.96
C HIS A 884 -20.44 15.15 -18.23
N LEU A 885 -19.41 14.35 -18.52
CA LEU A 885 -18.04 14.79 -18.68
C LEU A 885 -17.64 14.93 -20.16
N LEU A 886 -16.75 15.88 -20.45
CA LEU A 886 -16.14 16.05 -21.76
C LEU A 886 -14.90 15.17 -21.86
N ARG A 887 -14.85 14.33 -22.89
CA ARG A 887 -13.64 13.55 -23.22
C ARG A 887 -12.72 14.42 -24.07
N VAL A 888 -11.52 14.68 -23.58
CA VAL A 888 -10.53 15.58 -24.17
C VAL A 888 -9.49 14.77 -24.92
N ASN A 889 -9.03 15.30 -26.06
CA ASN A 889 -7.92 14.75 -26.82
C ASN A 889 -6.58 15.31 -26.32
N GLY A 890 -5.53 14.52 -26.44
CA GLY A 890 -4.20 14.93 -26.05
C GLY A 890 -3.11 14.08 -26.66
N VAL A 891 -1.89 14.30 -26.20
CA VAL A 891 -0.70 13.60 -26.66
C VAL A 891 0.21 13.27 -25.49
N VAL A 892 0.86 12.11 -25.55
CA VAL A 892 1.97 11.74 -24.68
C VAL A 892 3.27 11.94 -25.45
N ARG A 893 4.21 12.66 -24.84
CA ARG A 893 5.58 12.83 -25.33
C ARG A 893 6.55 12.64 -24.18
N VAL A 894 7.49 11.70 -24.32
CA VAL A 894 8.55 11.46 -23.32
C VAL A 894 7.95 11.31 -21.92
N HIS A 895 6.94 10.43 -21.79
CA HIS A 895 6.24 10.13 -20.54
C HIS A 895 5.48 11.30 -19.88
N LYS A 896 5.30 12.42 -20.58
CA LYS A 896 4.46 13.55 -20.15
C LYS A 896 3.18 13.61 -20.99
N ALA A 897 2.06 13.89 -20.33
CA ALA A 897 0.77 14.07 -21.00
C ALA A 897 0.46 15.56 -21.21
N PHE A 898 -0.13 15.86 -22.36
CA PHE A 898 -0.59 17.19 -22.72
C PHE A 898 -2.04 17.12 -23.22
N ALA A 899 -2.88 18.02 -22.73
CA ALA A 899 -4.20 18.26 -23.31
C ALA A 899 -4.07 19.10 -24.58
N ARG A 900 -4.70 18.69 -25.67
CA ARG A 900 -4.77 19.47 -26.91
C ARG A 900 -6.14 20.12 -26.99
N MET A 901 -6.19 21.43 -26.77
CA MET A 901 -7.42 22.22 -26.78
C MET A 901 -7.17 23.48 -27.62
N ALA A 902 -7.99 23.68 -28.65
CA ALA A 902 -7.76 24.69 -29.69
C ALA A 902 -6.34 24.52 -30.31
N ASP A 903 -5.53 25.57 -30.31
CA ASP A 903 -4.14 25.63 -30.79
C ASP A 903 -3.09 25.42 -29.69
N LYS A 904 -3.50 25.11 -28.45
CA LYS A 904 -2.62 25.01 -27.28
C LYS A 904 -2.42 23.56 -26.82
N GLU A 905 -1.18 23.22 -26.44
CA GLU A 905 -0.84 22.02 -25.68
C GLU A 905 -0.54 22.40 -24.22
N ILE A 906 -1.34 21.89 -23.29
CA ILE A 906 -1.26 22.21 -21.85
C ILE A 906 -0.82 20.96 -21.08
N GLU A 907 0.26 21.06 -20.30
CA GLU A 907 0.75 19.93 -19.48
C GLU A 907 -0.30 19.53 -18.42
N ILE A 908 -0.54 18.23 -18.29
CA ILE A 908 -1.48 17.66 -17.33
C ILE A 908 -0.86 16.47 -16.60
N CYS A 909 -1.25 16.27 -15.35
CA CYS A 909 -0.78 15.13 -14.58
C CYS A 909 -1.68 13.90 -14.84
N PRO A 910 -1.16 12.73 -15.20
CA PRO A 910 -1.97 11.52 -15.23
C PRO A 910 -2.39 11.13 -13.80
N GLN A 911 -3.61 10.61 -13.61
CA GLN A 911 -3.99 10.04 -12.30
C GLN A 911 -3.09 8.85 -11.93
N LYS A 912 -2.71 8.06 -12.93
CA LYS A 912 -1.81 6.91 -12.79
C LYS A 912 -0.60 7.15 -13.68
N GLN A 913 0.54 7.53 -13.11
CA GLN A 913 1.78 7.74 -13.85
C GLN A 913 2.16 6.57 -14.78
N PRO A 914 1.91 5.28 -14.43
CA PRO A 914 2.16 4.17 -15.36
C PRO A 914 1.41 4.24 -16.69
N SER A 915 0.36 5.06 -16.83
CA SER A 915 -0.47 5.14 -18.05
C SER A 915 0.16 5.98 -19.19
N VAL A 916 1.19 6.76 -18.90
CA VAL A 916 1.89 7.62 -19.88
C VAL A 916 3.27 7.03 -20.19
N TRP A 917 3.30 5.82 -20.73
CA TRP A 917 4.52 5.04 -20.92
C TRP A 917 4.98 4.91 -22.37
N LYS A 918 4.16 5.31 -23.33
CA LYS A 918 4.53 5.34 -24.75
C LYS A 918 4.08 6.65 -25.37
N ASP A 919 4.79 7.09 -26.38
CA ASP A 919 4.39 8.27 -27.15
C ASP A 919 3.16 7.93 -28.00
N GLY A 920 2.24 8.88 -28.12
CA GLY A 920 1.04 8.68 -28.93
C GLY A 920 -0.11 9.62 -28.58
N ASN A 921 -1.12 9.62 -29.44
CA ASN A 921 -2.36 10.34 -29.18
C ASN A 921 -3.16 9.62 -28.10
N ILE A 922 -3.77 10.40 -27.22
CA ILE A 922 -4.58 9.91 -26.10
C ILE A 922 -5.93 10.62 -26.04
N SER A 923 -6.90 9.99 -25.37
CA SER A 923 -8.15 10.61 -24.95
C SER A 923 -8.44 10.29 -23.48
N PHE A 924 -8.98 11.26 -22.75
CA PHE A 924 -9.17 11.16 -21.28
C PHE A 924 -10.27 12.11 -20.79
N TYR A 925 -10.72 11.95 -19.54
CA TYR A 925 -11.53 12.94 -18.85
C TYR A 925 -10.65 13.83 -17.98
N LEU A 926 -10.94 15.13 -17.95
CA LEU A 926 -10.13 16.10 -17.22
C LEU A 926 -10.79 16.50 -15.90
N GLY A 927 -10.04 16.39 -14.80
CA GLY A 927 -10.38 16.94 -13.49
C GLY A 927 -9.36 17.96 -13.02
N PHE A 928 -9.73 18.77 -12.04
CA PHE A 928 -8.88 19.78 -11.43
C PHE A 928 -8.85 19.57 -9.91
N ASN A 929 -7.69 19.18 -9.40
CA ASN A 929 -7.44 19.05 -7.97
C ASN A 929 -6.60 20.24 -7.48
N ILE A 930 -6.30 20.31 -6.17
CA ILE A 930 -5.56 21.44 -5.59
C ILE A 930 -4.06 21.51 -6.01
N SER A 931 -3.55 20.51 -6.74
CA SER A 931 -2.19 20.49 -7.29
C SER A 931 -2.13 20.80 -8.80
N GLY A 932 -3.24 20.73 -9.52
CA GLY A 932 -3.29 21.02 -10.96
C GLY A 932 -4.34 20.21 -11.74
N PRO A 933 -4.31 20.33 -13.08
CA PRO A 933 -5.14 19.54 -13.98
C PRO A 933 -4.69 18.07 -13.99
N GLN A 934 -5.65 17.15 -13.92
CA GLN A 934 -5.43 15.72 -13.81
C GLN A 934 -6.25 14.93 -14.83
N ALA A 935 -5.60 14.00 -15.53
CA ALA A 935 -6.23 13.14 -16.54
C ALA A 935 -6.70 11.80 -15.96
N PHE A 936 -7.95 11.44 -16.26
CA PHE A 936 -8.64 10.21 -15.84
C PHE A 936 -9.00 9.36 -17.07
N ASP A 937 -9.01 8.03 -16.92
CA ASP A 937 -9.35 7.09 -18.00
C ASP A 937 -8.57 7.35 -19.31
N ILE A 938 -7.24 7.49 -19.22
CA ILE A 938 -6.37 7.70 -20.39
C ILE A 938 -6.44 6.47 -21.30
N LYS A 939 -6.81 6.69 -22.56
CA LYS A 939 -6.82 5.67 -23.63
C LYS A 939 -6.00 6.17 -24.81
N TYR A 940 -5.06 5.36 -25.28
CA TYR A 940 -4.34 5.62 -26.53
C TYR A 940 -5.30 5.44 -27.71
N THR A 941 -5.34 6.43 -28.59
CA THR A 941 -6.11 6.38 -29.83
C THR A 941 -5.21 5.91 -30.96
N MET A 942 -5.74 5.05 -31.83
CA MET A 942 -5.04 4.71 -33.07
C MET A 942 -4.84 5.99 -33.88
N PRO A 943 -3.74 6.12 -34.64
CA PRO A 943 -3.64 7.21 -35.60
C PRO A 943 -4.87 7.12 -36.51
N THR A 944 -5.73 8.14 -36.46
CA THR A 944 -6.76 8.30 -37.46
C THR A 944 -6.06 8.35 -38.80
N VAL A 945 -6.21 7.29 -39.60
CA VAL A 945 -5.98 7.34 -41.03
C VAL A 945 -7.00 8.35 -41.56
N GLY A 946 -6.60 9.62 -41.54
CA GLY A 946 -7.38 10.70 -42.09
C GLY A 946 -7.61 10.41 -43.56
N SER A 947 -8.87 10.53 -43.98
CA SER A 947 -9.32 10.53 -45.36
C SER A 947 -8.30 11.19 -46.29
N GLY A 948 -7.97 10.48 -47.38
CA GLY A 948 -7.09 10.97 -48.43
C GLY A 948 -7.45 12.39 -48.86
N GLY A 949 -6.52 13.30 -48.66
CA GLY A 949 -6.67 14.72 -48.98
C GLY A 949 -5.59 15.53 -48.30
N ASN A 950 -4.32 15.28 -48.66
CA ASN A 950 -3.16 16.19 -48.57
C ASN A 950 -1.79 15.47 -48.55
N VAL A 951 -1.64 14.36 -49.27
CA VAL A 951 -0.31 13.77 -49.57
C VAL A 951 0.20 14.16 -50.97
N GLN A 952 -0.55 14.95 -51.74
CA GLN A 952 -0.13 15.45 -53.06
C GLN A 952 0.49 16.86 -53.03
N LYS A 953 0.88 17.40 -51.86
CA LYS A 953 1.50 18.74 -51.77
C LYS A 953 2.85 18.81 -51.04
N GLN A 954 3.40 17.65 -50.65
CA GLN A 954 4.77 17.53 -50.12
C GLN A 954 5.64 16.55 -50.91
N ARG A 955 5.14 16.00 -52.03
CA ARG A 955 5.94 15.22 -52.99
C ARG A 955 6.34 15.98 -54.26
N ASP A 956 5.73 17.14 -54.52
CA ASP A 956 6.01 17.91 -55.75
C ASP A 956 7.15 18.94 -55.58
N ASP A 957 7.65 19.16 -54.36
CA ASP A 957 8.78 20.07 -54.09
C ASP A 957 10.15 19.35 -53.95
N ALA A 958 10.19 18.02 -54.16
CA ALA A 958 11.42 17.22 -54.01
C ALA A 958 11.91 16.55 -55.32
N ILE A 959 11.25 16.78 -56.46
CA ILE A 959 11.68 16.24 -57.76
C ILE A 959 11.74 17.39 -58.77
N GLY A 960 12.75 18.24 -58.59
CA GLY A 960 13.03 19.40 -59.42
C GLY A 960 14.52 19.55 -59.72
N SER A 961 15.21 18.45 -60.05
CA SER A 961 16.52 18.50 -60.71
C SER A 961 16.88 17.15 -61.30
N GLU A 962 16.49 16.90 -62.55
CA GLU A 962 17.38 16.34 -63.57
C GLU A 962 16.60 16.23 -64.88
N GLY A 963 16.93 17.12 -65.81
CA GLY A 963 16.35 17.17 -67.13
C GLY A 963 17.06 16.24 -68.11
N THR A 964 16.24 15.47 -68.82
CA THR A 964 16.29 15.25 -70.28
C THR A 964 17.40 14.39 -70.88
N ARG A 965 17.04 13.17 -71.32
CA ARG A 965 17.23 12.77 -72.73
C ARG A 965 16.33 11.60 -73.15
N MET A 966 15.42 11.94 -74.07
CA MET A 966 14.80 11.23 -75.19
C MET A 966 14.80 9.69 -75.32
N GLU A 967 13.63 9.26 -75.82
CA GLU A 967 13.33 8.24 -76.84
C GLU A 967 12.83 6.83 -76.42
N GLU A 968 11.53 6.65 -76.69
CA GLU A 968 10.86 5.53 -77.35
C GLU A 968 11.34 4.08 -77.08
N SER A 969 10.45 3.23 -76.56
CA SER A 969 9.80 2.18 -77.38
C SER A 969 8.80 1.30 -76.62
N LYS A 970 7.76 0.92 -77.39
CA LYS A 970 6.61 0.06 -77.15
C LYS A 970 6.94 -1.33 -76.57
N THR A 971 6.04 -1.87 -75.74
CA THR A 971 5.25 -3.13 -75.92
C THR A 971 4.82 -3.66 -74.53
N LEU A 972 3.53 -3.77 -74.20
CA LEU A 972 2.48 -4.71 -74.64
C LEU A 972 2.32 -5.88 -73.65
N ASN A 973 1.06 -6.07 -73.21
CA ASN A 973 0.42 -7.31 -72.73
C ASN A 973 0.72 -7.78 -71.30
N ARG A 974 -0.23 -8.36 -70.55
CA ARG A 974 -1.71 -8.52 -70.61
C ARG A 974 -2.07 -9.35 -69.35
N GLY A 975 -3.31 -9.21 -68.87
CA GLY A 975 -3.96 -10.17 -67.96
C GLY A 975 -4.08 -9.62 -66.53
N LYS A 976 -5.17 -8.98 -66.08
CA LYS A 976 -6.57 -9.47 -66.01
C LYS A 976 -6.60 -10.93 -65.52
N SER A 977 -7.39 -11.32 -64.53
CA SER A 977 -8.51 -10.72 -63.81
C SER A 977 -8.98 -11.81 -62.83
N TYR A 978 -9.95 -11.45 -61.98
CA TYR A 978 -10.84 -12.30 -61.18
C TYR A 978 -10.35 -12.66 -59.77
N LEU A 979 -11.18 -12.62 -58.74
CA LEU A 979 -12.42 -11.89 -58.43
C LEU A 979 -12.71 -12.32 -56.99
N ASP A 980 -13.15 -11.37 -56.17
CA ASP A 980 -14.27 -11.49 -55.25
C ASP A 980 -14.26 -12.41 -54.01
N LEU A 981 -14.60 -11.73 -52.90
CA LEU A 981 -15.48 -12.12 -51.78
C LEU A 981 -14.89 -12.94 -50.64
N TYR A 982 -14.48 -12.28 -49.54
CA TYR A 982 -15.36 -11.87 -48.44
C TYR A 982 -14.67 -10.87 -47.50
#